data_AF-A4S1H2-F1
#
_entry.id   AF-A4S1H2-F1
#
_cell.length_a   1.000
_cell.length_b   1.000
_cell.length_c   1.000
_cell.angle_alpha   90.00
_cell.angle_beta   90.00
_cell.angle_gamma   90.00
#
_symmetry.space_group_name_H-M   'P 1'
#
loop_
_entity.id
_entity.type
_entity.pdbx_description
1 polymer ?
#
loop_
_entity_poly.entity_id
_entity_poly.type
_entity_poly.pdbx_seq_one_letter_code
_entity_poly.pdbx_strand_id
1 'polypeptide(L)'
;MMISGVHASTTIVALQSLRSLSYDDEGVAIEAAMGPLFDAIEQREGLGDAVSALDTVVVPGLRRVLRRPSKGEKDSREHVFAVLFSVWCAKLIGGDGEPIQETIDPFCRRAKWSLPTPMFAELITVLEMKDLFYNAMLHASDRAKETMTKALFTSETRTEVIEQLTVIFSTSGYTPTARKTQSRTTDDEPTVSVDVICSSPLVAEPSQVEKFLRDLLACTEPKTAKEKLVSRFPKDDVLEIISTVLCSDEFHLFRNMLITQQDFDSKVIERDVIVALNRITASASTSVTNRMKLNLANDLLWPILIAPDLVYRRLIHTAVAHSSQGAIIIETFRLVPSFVKVKRCGNSPACLLVAFVDLLRDFPNDFANIKAMDSIEYICEAFFGSNSGKMHLLELQDGLLFIVLPMLTAVQLSSPATGPFHGAHFALRILKLITMNEGQVDVRVIERTFPEGVLLALARVIEWSRKQRMTSTQILATSLAREISKGLLESIAKISPSKEMAIALRLADEVAASVIEWDSRLAIEPVMRLGRMERISSPRPPSLDSKDMTSITVDILKLYRSNANANDRMLLELLRTFQDFQDCESDLSKFRQSLLVACVAVLPNTSGPEFDRISRIGLPKLLEMRRITAAGIPVSAVVLDVLSHATVFAIRESPQRAFTICRHFTQLTSTLTSDAKETFISDTDSEVIVRSAFMCVCNILDALSCASRFPESHSCEVLLMSSALVGLKILSSSKILKSWALVQVKSLSKSCKSRVQLLSALV
;
A
#
# COMPACT_ATOMS: atom_id res chain seq x y z
N MET A 1 -8.07 -27.50 4.56
CA MET A 1 -8.54 -26.80 5.77
C MET A 1 -7.33 -26.57 6.67
N MET A 2 -6.68 -25.41 6.56
CA MET A 2 -5.59 -24.83 7.39
C MET A 2 -4.93 -23.70 6.56
N ILE A 3 -5.66 -22.61 6.28
CA ILE A 3 -5.13 -21.46 5.51
C ILE A 3 -5.22 -20.14 6.30
N SER A 4 -5.79 -20.12 7.52
CA SER A 4 -5.97 -18.87 8.29
C SER A 4 -4.74 -18.38 9.07
N GLY A 5 -3.69 -19.20 9.26
CA GLY A 5 -2.56 -18.86 10.14
C GLY A 5 -1.49 -17.92 9.55
N VAL A 6 -1.36 -17.86 8.22
CA VAL A 6 -0.18 -17.23 7.57
C VAL A 6 -0.48 -15.79 7.09
N HIS A 7 -1.75 -15.47 6.80
CA HIS A 7 -2.20 -14.10 6.52
C HIS A 7 -2.02 -13.16 7.72
N ALA A 8 -2.00 -13.72 8.94
CA ALA A 8 -1.83 -12.98 10.17
C ALA A 8 -0.42 -12.37 10.27
N SER A 9 0.67 -13.09 10.00
CA SER A 9 2.04 -12.63 10.29
C SER A 9 2.44 -11.31 9.61
N THR A 10 2.31 -11.19 8.29
CA THR A 10 2.66 -9.94 7.57
C THR A 10 1.68 -8.80 7.81
N THR A 11 0.42 -9.12 8.04
CA THR A 11 -0.58 -8.12 8.43
C THR A 11 -0.31 -7.66 9.84
N ILE A 12 0.16 -8.54 10.74
CA ILE A 12 0.57 -8.25 12.12
C ILE A 12 1.81 -7.36 12.15
N VAL A 13 2.81 -7.57 11.28
CA VAL A 13 3.99 -6.70 11.25
C VAL A 13 3.69 -5.34 10.61
N ALA A 14 2.92 -5.30 9.52
CA ALA A 14 2.41 -4.03 8.96
C ALA A 14 1.44 -3.33 9.93
N LEU A 15 0.66 -4.08 10.71
CA LEU A 15 -0.17 -3.57 11.80
C LEU A 15 0.68 -3.12 12.99
N GLN A 16 1.79 -3.78 13.33
CA GLN A 16 2.74 -3.35 14.36
C GLN A 16 3.37 -2.01 13.97
N SER A 17 3.79 -1.87 12.71
CA SER A 17 4.30 -0.60 12.17
C SER A 17 3.21 0.47 11.99
N LEU A 18 1.95 0.08 11.77
CA LEU A 18 0.77 0.97 11.80
C LEU A 18 0.31 1.32 13.23
N ARG A 19 0.75 0.55 14.23
CA ARG A 19 0.38 0.65 15.66
C ARG A 19 1.46 1.32 16.50
N SER A 20 2.72 1.42 16.03
CA SER A 20 3.73 2.35 16.58
C SER A 20 3.34 3.84 16.43
N LEU A 21 2.12 4.09 15.95
CA LEU A 21 1.52 5.38 15.61
C LEU A 21 0.39 5.73 16.61
N SER A 22 0.12 4.87 17.59
CA SER A 22 -0.77 5.11 18.72
C SER A 22 -0.15 4.54 20.00
N TYR A 23 0.15 5.43 20.96
CA TYR A 23 0.47 5.23 22.38
C TYR A 23 1.01 3.87 22.87
N ASP A 24 2.15 3.95 23.58
CA ASP A 24 2.74 2.92 24.44
C ASP A 24 3.10 1.60 23.72
N ASP A 25 4.40 1.39 23.43
CA ASP A 25 4.94 0.17 22.78
C ASP A 25 4.46 -1.12 23.46
N GLU A 26 4.17 -1.04 24.76
CA GLU A 26 3.67 -2.16 25.53
C GLU A 26 2.16 -2.37 25.41
N GLY A 27 1.37 -1.29 25.42
CA GLY A 27 -0.07 -1.33 25.13
C GLY A 27 -0.35 -1.95 23.77
N VAL A 28 0.43 -1.59 22.75
CA VAL A 28 0.37 -2.15 21.39
C VAL A 28 0.70 -3.65 21.36
N ALA A 29 1.69 -4.10 22.13
CA ALA A 29 2.07 -5.51 22.20
C ALA A 29 1.01 -6.37 22.94
N ILE A 30 0.32 -5.77 23.91
CA ILE A 30 -0.80 -6.35 24.65
C ILE A 30 -2.05 -6.40 23.76
N GLU A 31 -2.40 -5.32 23.06
CA GLU A 31 -3.49 -5.23 22.08
C GLU A 31 -3.33 -6.22 20.92
N ALA A 32 -2.11 -6.33 20.38
CA ALA A 32 -1.80 -7.31 19.34
C ALA A 32 -1.96 -8.76 19.82
N ALA A 33 -1.68 -9.03 21.09
CA ALA A 33 -1.88 -10.34 21.68
C ALA A 33 -3.36 -10.63 22.00
N MET A 34 -4.16 -9.58 22.23
CA MET A 34 -5.59 -9.69 22.52
C MET A 34 -6.46 -9.80 21.27
N GLY A 35 -6.02 -9.27 20.12
CA GLY A 35 -6.79 -9.31 18.87
C GLY A 35 -7.29 -10.70 18.43
N PRO A 36 -6.42 -11.73 18.39
CA PRO A 36 -6.85 -13.10 18.08
C PRO A 36 -7.88 -13.67 19.09
N LEU A 37 -7.93 -13.14 20.31
CA LEU A 37 -8.93 -13.54 21.32
C LEU A 37 -10.30 -12.94 21.00
N PHE A 38 -10.36 -11.69 20.51
CA PHE A 38 -11.61 -11.07 20.06
C PHE A 38 -12.14 -11.69 18.77
N ASP A 39 -11.27 -12.04 17.82
CA ASP A 39 -11.66 -12.78 16.62
C ASP A 39 -12.26 -14.15 16.96
N ALA A 40 -11.73 -14.81 18.00
CA ALA A 40 -12.27 -16.09 18.48
C ALA A 40 -13.64 -15.95 19.15
N ILE A 41 -13.92 -14.80 19.77
CA ILE A 41 -15.23 -14.46 20.33
C ILE A 41 -16.24 -14.24 19.20
N GLU A 42 -15.93 -13.40 18.21
CA GLU A 42 -16.83 -13.09 17.08
C GLU A 42 -17.13 -14.31 16.20
N GLN A 43 -16.14 -15.17 15.92
CA GLN A 43 -16.35 -16.37 15.10
C GLN A 43 -17.26 -17.42 15.77
N ARG A 44 -17.39 -17.38 17.10
CA ARG A 44 -18.19 -18.37 17.86
C ARG A 44 -19.54 -17.85 18.33
N GLU A 45 -19.76 -16.54 18.37
CA GLU A 45 -21.11 -15.96 18.51
C GLU A 45 -22.04 -16.42 17.36
N GLY A 46 -21.49 -16.63 16.16
CA GLY A 46 -22.24 -17.22 15.03
C GLY A 46 -22.61 -18.71 15.17
N LEU A 47 -22.08 -19.40 16.19
CA LEU A 47 -22.23 -20.85 16.42
C LEU A 47 -22.99 -21.19 17.72
N GLY A 48 -23.40 -20.19 18.52
CA GLY A 48 -24.28 -20.37 19.69
C GLY A 48 -23.61 -20.93 20.95
N ASP A 49 -22.27 -20.96 21.03
CA ASP A 49 -21.53 -21.69 22.08
C ASP A 49 -20.47 -20.81 22.78
N ALA A 50 -20.88 -19.59 23.17
CA ALA A 50 -20.00 -18.52 23.67
C ALA A 50 -19.36 -18.81 25.06
N VAL A 51 -20.04 -19.58 25.91
CA VAL A 51 -19.61 -19.82 27.30
C VAL A 51 -18.40 -20.77 27.38
N SER A 52 -18.26 -21.75 26.48
CA SER A 52 -17.10 -22.67 26.51
C SER A 52 -15.80 -22.04 26.01
N ALA A 53 -15.88 -20.97 25.21
CA ALA A 53 -14.72 -20.28 24.64
C ALA A 53 -14.03 -19.33 25.64
N LEU A 54 -14.80 -18.77 26.58
CA LEU A 54 -14.29 -17.84 27.58
C LEU A 54 -13.28 -18.53 28.51
N ASP A 55 -13.65 -19.69 29.05
CA ASP A 55 -12.83 -20.44 30.02
C ASP A 55 -11.65 -21.20 29.37
N THR A 56 -11.80 -21.65 28.12
CA THR A 56 -10.80 -22.53 27.48
C THR A 56 -9.76 -21.78 26.64
N VAL A 57 -10.11 -20.60 26.08
CA VAL A 57 -9.24 -19.88 25.13
C VAL A 57 -8.99 -18.44 25.57
N VAL A 58 -10.05 -17.69 25.91
CA VAL A 58 -9.95 -16.25 26.17
C VAL A 58 -9.28 -15.96 27.52
N VAL A 59 -9.76 -16.52 28.62
CA VAL A 59 -9.21 -16.30 29.97
C VAL A 59 -7.77 -16.83 30.10
N PRO A 60 -7.42 -18.04 29.64
CA PRO A 60 -6.03 -18.51 29.64
C PRO A 60 -5.11 -17.65 28.76
N GLY A 61 -5.62 -17.15 27.63
CA GLY A 61 -4.92 -16.22 26.74
C GLY A 61 -4.62 -14.90 27.43
N LEU A 62 -5.63 -14.26 28.02
CA LEU A 62 -5.48 -13.00 28.76
C LEU A 62 -4.57 -13.13 29.98
N ARG A 63 -4.65 -14.24 30.73
CA ARG A 63 -3.73 -14.51 31.85
C ARG A 63 -2.27 -14.70 31.41
N ARG A 64 -2.01 -15.14 30.17
CA ARG A 64 -0.64 -15.16 29.61
C ARG A 64 -0.17 -13.78 29.21
N VAL A 65 -1.08 -12.93 28.71
CA VAL A 65 -0.77 -11.53 28.37
C VAL A 65 -0.42 -10.74 29.63
N LEU A 66 -1.18 -10.93 30.73
CA LEU A 66 -0.92 -10.33 32.04
C LEU A 66 0.37 -10.81 32.74
N ARG A 67 1.00 -11.89 32.26
CA ARG A 67 2.26 -12.41 32.81
C ARG A 67 3.50 -11.91 32.06
N ARG A 68 3.31 -11.06 31.04
CA ARG A 68 4.44 -10.48 30.30
C ARG A 68 5.14 -9.41 31.15
N PRO A 69 6.49 -9.36 31.14
CA PRO A 69 7.22 -8.32 31.87
C PRO A 69 6.99 -6.95 31.22
N SER A 70 6.56 -5.97 32.02
CA SER A 70 6.32 -4.62 31.54
C SER A 70 7.60 -3.80 31.41
N LYS A 71 7.66 -2.98 30.35
CA LYS A 71 8.72 -2.01 30.04
C LYS A 71 8.25 -0.56 30.21
N GLY A 72 6.97 -0.29 30.44
CA GLY A 72 6.38 1.04 30.67
C GLY A 72 6.04 1.39 32.13
N GLU A 73 5.58 2.62 32.37
CA GLU A 73 5.14 3.14 33.69
C GLU A 73 3.82 2.51 34.17
N LYS A 74 2.97 2.03 33.26
CA LYS A 74 1.69 1.38 33.58
C LYS A 74 1.82 -0.14 33.60
N ASP A 75 1.18 -0.78 34.57
CA ASP A 75 1.13 -2.24 34.67
C ASP A 75 0.38 -2.85 33.46
N SER A 76 0.84 -4.00 32.99
CA SER A 76 0.17 -4.86 32.00
C SER A 76 -1.34 -5.07 32.29
N ARG A 77 -1.71 -5.06 33.58
CA ARG A 77 -3.09 -5.13 34.07
C ARG A 77 -3.94 -3.92 33.66
N GLU A 78 -3.39 -2.71 33.70
CA GLU A 78 -4.08 -1.49 33.31
C GLU A 78 -4.29 -1.41 31.79
N HIS A 79 -3.32 -1.89 31.02
CA HIS A 79 -3.40 -1.97 29.57
C HIS A 79 -4.46 -2.96 29.10
N VAL A 80 -4.46 -4.19 29.63
CA VAL A 80 -5.49 -5.19 29.29
C VAL A 80 -6.89 -4.67 29.63
N PHE A 81 -7.04 -3.99 30.77
CA PHE A 81 -8.29 -3.36 31.15
C PHE A 81 -8.73 -2.28 30.16
N ALA A 82 -7.84 -1.35 29.78
CA ALA A 82 -8.15 -0.25 28.86
C ALA A 82 -8.67 -0.75 27.50
N VAL A 83 -8.10 -1.85 27.00
CA VAL A 83 -8.52 -2.48 25.74
C VAL A 83 -9.91 -3.12 25.88
N LEU A 84 -10.13 -3.92 26.92
CA LEU A 84 -11.44 -4.55 27.18
C LEU A 84 -12.55 -3.49 27.33
N PHE A 85 -12.25 -2.41 28.07
CA PHE A 85 -13.17 -1.32 28.30
C PHE A 85 -13.50 -0.55 27.00
N SER A 86 -12.49 -0.26 26.16
CA SER A 86 -12.69 0.47 24.91
C SER A 86 -13.50 -0.32 23.89
N VAL A 87 -13.24 -1.63 23.76
CA VAL A 87 -13.97 -2.52 22.84
C VAL A 87 -15.44 -2.69 23.27
N TRP A 88 -15.72 -2.75 24.58
CA TRP A 88 -17.08 -2.77 25.11
C TRP A 88 -17.82 -1.45 24.85
N CYS A 89 -17.19 -0.31 25.18
CA CYS A 89 -17.78 1.02 25.00
C CYS A 89 -18.06 1.38 23.53
N ALA A 90 -17.28 0.86 22.59
CA ALA A 90 -17.37 1.18 21.17
C ALA A 90 -18.73 0.88 20.51
N LYS A 91 -19.54 -0.03 21.07
CA LYS A 91 -20.88 -0.37 20.55
C LYS A 91 -22.04 0.12 21.43
N LEU A 92 -21.77 0.87 22.50
CA LEU A 92 -22.84 1.45 23.30
C LEU A 92 -23.34 2.75 22.66
N ILE A 93 -24.67 2.91 22.63
CA ILE A 93 -25.35 4.06 22.02
C ILE A 93 -26.12 4.80 23.12
N GLY A 94 -25.91 6.12 23.19
CA GLY A 94 -26.61 7.02 24.10
C GLY A 94 -28.11 7.12 23.79
N GLY A 95 -28.88 7.74 24.70
CA GLY A 95 -30.32 7.94 24.54
C GLY A 95 -30.73 8.80 23.33
N ASP A 96 -29.77 9.51 22.73
CA ASP A 96 -29.88 10.36 21.55
C ASP A 96 -29.55 9.65 20.23
N GLY A 97 -29.18 8.37 20.28
CA GLY A 97 -28.85 7.58 19.07
C GLY A 97 -27.39 7.70 18.63
N GLU A 98 -26.56 8.47 19.35
CA GLU A 98 -25.14 8.66 19.06
C GLU A 98 -24.24 7.78 19.95
N PRO A 99 -23.04 7.36 19.47
CA PRO A 99 -22.09 6.61 20.29
C PRO A 99 -21.66 7.37 21.54
N ILE A 100 -21.50 6.69 22.68
CA ILE A 100 -21.13 7.36 23.94
C ILE A 100 -19.71 7.95 23.93
N GLN A 101 -18.82 7.30 23.17
CA GLN A 101 -17.49 7.79 22.86
C GLN A 101 -17.38 7.80 21.34
N GLU A 102 -17.04 8.94 20.74
CA GLU A 102 -16.37 8.89 19.45
C GLU A 102 -15.17 8.00 19.67
N THR A 103 -15.07 6.88 18.97
CA THR A 103 -13.99 5.91 19.13
C THR A 103 -12.64 6.61 18.87
N ILE A 104 -12.04 7.18 19.93
CA ILE A 104 -10.79 7.94 19.88
C ILE A 104 -9.67 7.00 19.45
N ASP A 105 -9.80 5.72 19.79
CA ASP A 105 -8.92 4.65 19.39
C ASP A 105 -9.18 4.19 17.94
N PRO A 106 -8.22 4.38 17.03
CA PRO A 106 -8.30 3.87 15.66
C PRO A 106 -8.36 2.34 15.60
N PHE A 107 -7.91 1.61 16.63
CA PHE A 107 -7.92 0.14 16.67
C PHE A 107 -9.33 -0.44 16.81
N CYS A 108 -10.15 0.05 17.75
CA CYS A 108 -11.57 -0.33 17.85
C CYS A 108 -12.37 0.00 16.57
N ARG A 109 -12.07 1.11 15.87
CA ARG A 109 -12.69 1.45 14.56
C ARG A 109 -12.29 0.52 13.43
N ARG A 110 -11.01 0.10 13.38
CA ARG A 110 -10.44 -0.72 12.30
C ARG A 110 -10.86 -2.19 12.39
N ALA A 111 -11.04 -2.70 13.61
CA ALA A 111 -11.18 -4.14 13.83
C ALA A 111 -12.63 -4.65 13.86
N LYS A 112 -13.63 -3.75 13.96
CA LYS A 112 -15.07 -4.07 14.09
C LYS A 112 -15.47 -4.94 15.30
N TRP A 113 -14.51 -5.29 16.16
CA TRP A 113 -14.71 -6.13 17.33
C TRP A 113 -15.78 -5.60 18.27
N SER A 114 -16.54 -6.52 18.84
CA SER A 114 -17.42 -6.24 19.98
C SER A 114 -17.14 -7.15 21.15
N LEU A 115 -17.35 -6.59 22.33
CA LEU A 115 -17.46 -7.35 23.55
C LEU A 115 -18.86 -7.13 24.15
N PRO A 116 -19.72 -8.16 24.22
CA PRO A 116 -21.03 -8.06 24.86
C PRO A 116 -20.90 -7.72 26.34
N THR A 117 -21.84 -6.94 26.86
CA THR A 117 -21.89 -6.54 28.28
C THR A 117 -21.79 -7.71 29.28
N PRO A 118 -22.46 -8.87 29.09
CA PRO A 118 -22.27 -10.03 29.97
C PRO A 118 -20.84 -10.56 29.99
N MET A 119 -20.22 -10.63 28.82
CA MET A 119 -18.87 -11.19 28.65
C MET A 119 -17.80 -10.22 29.18
N PHE A 120 -18.00 -8.92 29.00
CA PHE A 120 -17.18 -7.89 29.62
C PHE A 120 -17.24 -7.99 31.16
N ALA A 121 -18.44 -8.06 31.74
CA ALA A 121 -18.63 -8.15 33.19
C ALA A 121 -17.93 -9.39 33.80
N GLU A 122 -18.02 -10.53 33.11
CA GLU A 122 -17.38 -11.77 33.50
C GLU A 122 -15.84 -11.67 33.44
N LEU A 123 -15.28 -11.11 32.36
CA LEU A 123 -13.84 -10.91 32.21
C LEU A 123 -13.24 -9.97 33.26
N ILE A 124 -13.92 -8.85 33.56
CA ILE A 124 -13.49 -7.93 34.61
C ILE A 124 -13.43 -8.62 35.97
N THR A 125 -14.32 -9.57 36.23
CA THR A 125 -14.35 -10.32 37.49
C THR A 125 -13.29 -11.43 37.53
N VAL A 126 -13.18 -12.23 36.47
CA VAL A 126 -12.22 -13.35 36.38
C VAL A 126 -10.76 -12.89 36.35
N LEU A 127 -10.50 -11.66 35.87
CA LEU A 127 -9.19 -11.02 35.87
C LEU A 127 -8.94 -10.09 37.07
N GLU A 128 -9.85 -10.06 38.04
CA GLU A 128 -9.78 -9.24 39.25
C GLU A 128 -9.63 -7.72 38.96
N MET A 129 -10.24 -7.16 37.90
CA MET A 129 -10.07 -5.75 37.45
C MET A 129 -11.18 -4.80 37.88
N LYS A 130 -11.94 -5.13 38.94
CA LYS A 130 -13.10 -4.34 39.42
C LYS A 130 -12.71 -2.93 39.90
N ASP A 131 -11.52 -2.78 40.46
CA ASP A 131 -10.91 -1.50 40.88
C ASP A 131 -10.67 -0.56 39.69
N LEU A 132 -10.13 -1.08 38.58
CA LEU A 132 -9.86 -0.31 37.38
C LEU A 132 -11.16 0.12 36.69
N PHE A 133 -12.15 -0.77 36.69
CA PHE A 133 -13.49 -0.45 36.21
C PHE A 133 -14.15 0.68 37.00
N TYR A 134 -14.04 0.64 38.34
CA TYR A 134 -14.56 1.71 39.20
C TYR A 134 -13.87 3.05 38.93
N ASN A 135 -12.55 3.07 38.81
CA ASN A 135 -11.79 4.29 38.49
C ASN A 135 -12.18 4.86 37.11
N ALA A 136 -12.32 4.01 36.09
CA ALA A 136 -12.76 4.45 34.76
C ALA A 136 -14.17 5.07 34.79
N MET A 137 -15.08 4.46 35.55
CA MET A 137 -16.43 4.97 35.74
C MET A 137 -16.45 6.30 36.52
N LEU A 138 -15.61 6.49 37.54
CA LEU A 138 -15.53 7.76 38.28
C LEU A 138 -15.17 8.94 37.37
N HIS A 139 -14.21 8.73 36.46
CA HIS A 139 -13.71 9.74 35.54
C HIS A 139 -14.54 9.88 34.24
N ALA A 140 -15.56 9.05 34.04
CA ALA A 140 -16.45 9.15 32.89
C ALA A 140 -17.44 10.34 33.03
N SER A 141 -17.88 10.88 31.90
CA SER A 141 -18.94 11.89 31.87
C SER A 141 -20.27 11.33 32.37
N ASP A 142 -21.16 12.17 32.90
CA ASP A 142 -22.45 11.72 33.45
C ASP A 142 -23.32 11.01 32.38
N ARG A 143 -23.27 11.49 31.13
CA ARG A 143 -23.89 10.82 29.97
C ARG A 143 -23.34 9.41 29.75
N ALA A 144 -22.03 9.25 29.87
CA ALA A 144 -21.39 7.95 29.69
C ALA A 144 -21.68 7.00 30.84
N LYS A 145 -21.66 7.50 32.07
CA LYS A 145 -22.08 6.77 33.27
C LYS A 145 -23.51 6.26 33.11
N GLU A 146 -24.46 7.11 32.71
CA GLU A 146 -25.87 6.74 32.55
C GLU A 146 -26.03 5.61 31.51
N THR A 147 -25.35 5.71 30.36
CA THR A 147 -25.49 4.74 29.28
C THR A 147 -24.80 3.40 29.58
N MET A 148 -23.60 3.43 30.18
CA MET A 148 -22.91 2.23 30.66
C MET A 148 -23.71 1.53 31.77
N THR A 149 -24.29 2.32 32.68
CA THR A 149 -25.17 1.83 33.76
C THR A 149 -26.42 1.18 33.19
N LYS A 150 -27.08 1.84 32.22
CA LYS A 150 -28.24 1.29 31.51
C LYS A 150 -27.89 -0.02 30.81
N ALA A 151 -26.76 -0.11 30.11
CA ALA A 151 -26.32 -1.33 29.44
C ALA A 151 -26.11 -2.51 30.41
N LEU A 152 -25.58 -2.24 31.61
CA LEU A 152 -25.47 -3.24 32.68
C LEU A 152 -26.84 -3.66 33.22
N PHE A 153 -27.78 -2.71 33.41
CA PHE A 153 -29.13 -2.97 33.92
C PHE A 153 -30.05 -3.70 32.92
N THR A 154 -29.91 -3.44 31.62
CA THR A 154 -30.77 -4.00 30.55
C THR A 154 -30.23 -5.28 29.93
N SER A 155 -29.12 -5.81 30.43
CA SER A 155 -28.54 -7.06 29.94
C SER A 155 -29.49 -8.24 30.14
N GLU A 156 -29.81 -8.97 29.06
CA GLU A 156 -30.77 -10.09 29.05
C GLU A 156 -30.34 -11.29 29.90
N THR A 157 -29.02 -11.46 30.08
CA THR A 157 -28.42 -12.45 30.97
C THR A 157 -28.01 -11.77 32.28
N ARG A 158 -28.93 -11.70 33.25
CA ARG A 158 -28.59 -11.28 34.62
C ARG A 158 -27.77 -12.37 35.31
N THR A 159 -26.47 -12.17 35.41
CA THR A 159 -25.57 -13.01 36.19
C THR A 159 -25.27 -12.34 37.54
N GLU A 160 -24.98 -13.14 38.56
CA GLU A 160 -24.60 -12.68 39.92
C GLU A 160 -23.43 -11.68 39.88
N VAL A 161 -22.60 -11.77 38.85
CA VAL A 161 -21.48 -10.87 38.55
C VAL A 161 -21.94 -9.47 38.10
N ILE A 162 -22.95 -9.40 37.22
CA ILE A 162 -23.53 -8.12 36.80
C ILE A 162 -24.23 -7.46 37.98
N GLU A 163 -24.91 -8.22 38.83
CA GLU A 163 -25.50 -7.69 40.07
C GLU A 163 -24.43 -7.12 41.01
N GLN A 164 -23.31 -7.81 41.22
CA GLN A 164 -22.18 -7.29 42.02
C GLN A 164 -21.59 -6.00 41.45
N LEU A 165 -21.38 -5.93 40.13
CA LEU A 165 -20.88 -4.71 39.47
C LEU A 165 -21.90 -3.57 39.57
N THR A 166 -23.20 -3.87 39.56
CA THR A 166 -24.29 -2.89 39.70
C THR A 166 -24.47 -2.42 41.16
N VAL A 167 -24.25 -3.32 42.14
CA VAL A 167 -24.32 -3.03 43.59
C VAL A 167 -23.18 -2.11 44.04
N ILE A 168 -21.97 -2.23 43.47
CA ILE A 168 -20.84 -1.31 43.74
C ILE A 168 -21.25 0.16 43.54
N PHE A 169 -22.21 0.45 42.66
CA PHE A 169 -22.71 1.81 42.40
C PHE A 169 -23.99 2.18 43.14
N SER A 170 -24.68 1.21 43.74
CA SER A 170 -25.87 1.48 44.57
C SER A 170 -25.49 1.95 45.98
N THR A 171 -24.27 1.65 46.43
CA THR A 171 -23.71 2.08 47.72
C THR A 171 -22.62 3.13 47.52
N SER A 172 -22.86 4.35 47.96
CA SER A 172 -22.01 5.54 47.84
C SER A 172 -20.71 5.51 48.68
N GLY A 173 -20.03 4.36 48.80
CA GLY A 173 -18.95 4.24 49.80
C GLY A 173 -17.98 3.06 49.67
N TYR A 174 -17.66 2.58 48.46
CA TYR A 174 -16.60 1.58 48.31
C TYR A 174 -15.21 2.25 48.18
N THR A 175 -14.34 2.06 49.18
CA THR A 175 -12.91 2.39 49.13
C THR A 175 -12.10 1.10 48.93
N PRO A 176 -11.16 1.04 47.96
CA PRO A 176 -10.36 -0.16 47.75
C PRO A 176 -9.36 -0.34 48.89
N THR A 177 -9.32 -1.54 49.50
CA THR A 177 -8.23 -1.96 50.38
C THR A 177 -6.93 -2.04 49.59
N ALA A 178 -6.02 -1.09 49.83
CA ALA A 178 -4.67 -1.09 49.28
C ALA A 178 -3.93 -2.38 49.64
N ARG A 179 -3.58 -3.20 48.63
CA ARG A 179 -2.55 -4.23 48.80
C ARG A 179 -1.23 -3.50 49.05
N LYS A 180 -0.72 -3.65 50.28
CA LYS A 180 0.60 -3.17 50.72
C LYS A 180 1.69 -3.69 49.78
N THR A 181 2.21 -2.83 48.92
CA THR A 181 3.57 -2.97 48.38
C THR A 181 4.51 -2.73 49.56
N GLN A 182 5.17 -3.79 50.04
CA GLN A 182 6.19 -3.69 51.08
C GLN A 182 7.35 -2.82 50.57
N SER A 183 7.39 -1.56 50.99
CA SER A 183 8.60 -0.76 50.99
C SER A 183 9.58 -1.37 51.98
N ARG A 184 10.74 -1.84 51.48
CA ARG A 184 11.87 -2.27 52.31
C ARG A 184 12.76 -1.05 52.55
N THR A 185 12.65 -0.46 53.74
CA THR A 185 13.60 0.44 54.41
C THR A 185 14.04 -0.31 55.68
N THR A 186 15.27 -0.33 56.20
CA THR A 186 16.56 0.35 56.02
C THR A 186 17.62 -0.47 56.80
N ASP A 187 18.87 0.03 56.85
CA ASP A 187 19.95 -0.18 57.85
C ASP A 187 21.19 -0.83 57.19
N ASP A 188 22.40 -0.24 57.14
CA ASP A 188 23.11 0.66 58.08
C ASP A 188 24.09 1.67 57.38
N GLU A 189 24.39 2.74 58.14
CA GLU A 189 25.29 3.92 58.05
C GLU A 189 26.77 3.74 57.55
N PRO A 190 27.65 4.80 57.45
CA PRO A 190 27.47 6.24 57.78
C PRO A 190 27.94 7.27 56.72
N THR A 191 27.48 8.50 56.94
CA THR A 191 27.91 9.79 56.41
C THR A 191 29.42 10.08 56.53
N VAL A 192 30.02 10.54 55.43
CA VAL A 192 31.19 11.44 55.44
C VAL A 192 30.84 12.68 54.60
N SER A 193 30.80 13.81 55.28
CA SER A 193 30.66 15.16 54.74
C SER A 193 31.93 15.57 53.99
N VAL A 194 31.81 15.96 52.72
CA VAL A 194 32.78 16.85 52.05
C VAL A 194 32.01 17.92 51.32
N ASP A 195 32.14 19.15 51.81
CA ASP A 195 31.71 20.37 51.15
C ASP A 195 32.33 20.48 49.76
N VAL A 196 31.49 20.52 48.73
CA VAL A 196 31.88 21.06 47.42
C VAL A 196 30.86 22.13 47.05
N ILE A 197 31.37 23.35 47.02
CA ILE A 197 30.72 24.60 46.64
C ILE A 197 29.99 24.40 45.29
N CYS A 198 28.66 24.44 45.33
CA CYS A 198 27.84 24.45 44.13
C CYS A 198 27.83 25.89 43.58
N SER A 199 28.66 26.16 42.58
CA SER A 199 28.51 27.34 41.74
C SER A 199 27.18 27.23 40.99
N SER A 200 26.26 28.16 41.27
CA SER A 200 24.99 28.30 40.57
C SER A 200 25.18 28.35 39.05
N PRO A 201 24.41 27.59 38.25
CA PRO A 201 24.36 27.87 36.82
C PRO A 201 23.58 29.17 36.63
N LEU A 202 24.21 30.14 35.95
CA LEU A 202 23.56 31.33 35.44
C LEU A 202 22.31 30.91 34.66
N VAL A 203 21.13 31.21 35.21
CA VAL A 203 19.84 31.06 34.54
C VAL A 203 19.87 32.02 33.34
N ALA A 204 20.03 31.47 32.14
CA ALA A 204 19.87 32.23 30.91
C ALA A 204 18.46 32.85 30.90
N GLU A 205 18.35 34.14 30.60
CA GLU A 205 17.05 34.78 30.48
C GLU A 205 16.21 34.04 29.40
N PRO A 206 14.96 33.67 29.70
CA PRO A 206 14.12 32.99 28.72
C PRO A 206 13.92 33.89 27.50
N SER A 207 14.05 33.29 26.31
CA SER A 207 13.83 34.00 25.04
C SER A 207 12.45 34.68 25.02
N GLN A 208 12.28 35.74 24.23
CA GLN A 208 10.97 36.40 24.09
C GLN A 208 9.85 35.40 23.72
N VAL A 209 10.20 34.32 23.02
CA VAL A 209 9.31 33.24 22.62
C VAL A 209 8.88 32.38 23.80
N GLU A 210 9.80 32.01 24.70
CA GLU A 210 9.47 31.28 25.92
C GLU A 210 8.63 32.11 26.90
N LYS A 211 8.94 33.41 27.01
CA LYS A 211 8.11 34.35 27.79
C LYS A 211 6.69 34.44 27.21
N PHE A 212 6.56 34.49 25.88
CA PHE A 212 5.26 34.47 25.20
C PHE A 212 4.48 33.18 25.43
N LEU A 213 5.12 32.01 25.33
CA LEU A 213 4.48 30.71 25.60
C LEU A 213 3.98 30.59 27.03
N ARG A 214 4.77 31.04 28.01
CA ARG A 214 4.34 31.10 29.43
C ARG A 214 3.18 32.08 29.63
N ASP A 215 3.23 33.25 28.99
CA ASP A 215 2.14 34.24 29.02
C ASP A 215 0.84 33.71 28.38
N LEU A 216 0.96 32.82 27.39
CA LEU A 216 -0.16 32.18 26.70
C LEU A 216 -0.76 31.06 27.56
N LEU A 217 0.09 30.23 28.17
CA LEU A 217 -0.29 29.18 29.12
C LEU A 217 -0.97 29.74 30.37
N ALA A 218 -0.61 30.95 30.79
CA ALA A 218 -1.25 31.65 31.90
C ALA A 218 -2.65 32.20 31.54
N CYS A 219 -3.06 32.19 30.28
CA CYS A 219 -4.40 32.58 29.89
C CYS A 219 -5.40 31.47 30.19
N THR A 220 -6.34 31.74 31.09
CA THR A 220 -7.46 30.86 31.41
C THR A 220 -8.65 31.03 30.46
N GLU A 221 -8.72 32.13 29.70
CA GLU A 221 -9.81 32.40 28.75
C GLU A 221 -9.38 32.30 27.28
N PRO A 222 -10.06 31.50 26.44
CA PRO A 222 -9.69 31.30 25.04
C PRO A 222 -9.78 32.55 24.17
N LYS A 223 -10.70 33.47 24.48
CA LYS A 223 -10.83 34.76 23.78
C LYS A 223 -9.62 35.65 24.03
N THR A 224 -9.17 35.74 25.28
CA THR A 224 -7.96 36.49 25.66
C THR A 224 -6.71 35.87 25.07
N ALA A 225 -6.64 34.53 25.02
CA ALA A 225 -5.55 33.85 24.34
C ALA A 225 -5.55 34.14 22.82
N LYS A 226 -6.72 34.08 22.15
CA LYS A 226 -6.87 34.46 20.73
C LYS A 226 -6.46 35.90 20.49
N GLU A 227 -6.90 36.83 21.32
CA GLU A 227 -6.55 38.25 21.20
C GLU A 227 -5.07 38.49 21.43
N LYS A 228 -4.44 37.87 22.44
CA LYS A 228 -2.98 37.94 22.63
C LYS A 228 -2.22 37.33 21.47
N LEU A 229 -2.71 36.22 20.93
CA LEU A 229 -2.11 35.58 19.76
C LEU A 229 -2.25 36.50 18.54
N VAL A 230 -3.40 37.14 18.30
CA VAL A 230 -3.60 38.02 17.13
C VAL A 230 -2.96 39.42 17.28
N SER A 231 -2.84 39.95 18.50
CA SER A 231 -2.40 41.34 18.76
C SER A 231 -0.90 41.52 18.96
N ARG A 232 -0.14 40.48 19.36
CA ARG A 232 1.28 40.60 19.72
C ARG A 232 2.27 40.23 18.61
N PHE A 233 1.83 39.97 17.39
CA PHE A 233 2.70 39.63 16.27
C PHE A 233 3.13 40.87 15.45
N PRO A 234 4.33 41.44 15.64
CA PRO A 234 4.94 42.29 14.62
C PRO A 234 5.20 41.43 13.37
N LYS A 235 4.93 41.99 12.19
CA LYS A 235 4.86 41.26 10.90
C LYS A 235 6.14 40.51 10.49
N ASP A 236 7.27 40.75 11.14
CA ASP A 236 8.58 40.26 10.74
C ASP A 236 9.06 39.01 11.53
N ASP A 237 8.56 38.75 12.75
CA ASP A 237 8.98 37.60 13.60
C ASP A 237 7.94 36.46 13.69
N VAL A 238 6.81 36.62 12.99
CA VAL A 238 5.62 35.74 13.09
C VAL A 238 5.95 34.29 12.74
N LEU A 239 6.79 34.05 11.73
CA LEU A 239 7.10 32.71 11.25
C LEU A 239 7.98 31.92 12.24
N GLU A 240 8.93 32.59 12.89
CA GLU A 240 9.83 31.99 13.87
C GLU A 240 9.08 31.64 15.17
N ILE A 241 8.22 32.56 15.62
CA ILE A 241 7.37 32.33 16.80
C ILE A 241 6.35 31.22 16.52
N ILE A 242 5.65 31.22 15.36
CA ILE A 242 4.71 30.15 14.99
C ILE A 242 5.41 28.80 14.92
N SER A 243 6.65 28.75 14.39
CA SER A 243 7.42 27.51 14.33
C SER A 243 7.76 26.95 15.70
N THR A 244 8.14 27.82 16.62
CA THR A 244 8.53 27.43 17.98
C THR A 244 7.32 27.04 18.81
N VAL A 245 6.22 27.78 18.69
CA VAL A 245 4.97 27.52 19.43
C VAL A 245 4.35 26.20 18.99
N LEU A 246 4.19 25.95 17.69
CA LEU A 246 3.49 24.74 17.21
C LEU A 246 4.24 23.42 17.47
N CYS A 247 5.53 23.49 17.80
CA CYS A 247 6.38 22.33 18.03
C CYS A 247 6.79 22.16 19.51
N SER A 248 6.29 22.98 20.44
CA SER A 248 6.66 22.90 21.86
C SER A 248 5.73 22.01 22.68
N ASP A 249 6.24 21.41 23.75
CA ASP A 249 5.44 20.60 24.68
C ASP A 249 4.42 21.46 25.44
N GLU A 250 4.79 22.72 25.72
CA GLU A 250 3.93 23.75 26.30
C GLU A 250 2.68 24.01 25.44
N PHE A 251 2.80 23.95 24.12
CA PHE A 251 1.66 24.11 23.23
C PHE A 251 0.69 22.94 23.31
N HIS A 252 1.19 21.70 23.43
CA HIS A 252 0.33 20.54 23.63
C HIS A 252 -0.44 20.61 24.95
N LEU A 253 0.23 21.07 26.02
CA LEU A 253 -0.41 21.32 27.32
C LEU A 253 -1.48 22.42 27.24
N PHE A 254 -1.19 23.52 26.55
CA PHE A 254 -2.14 24.61 26.32
C PHE A 254 -3.36 24.15 25.52
N ARG A 255 -3.14 23.42 24.43
CA ARG A 255 -4.21 22.87 23.59
C ARG A 255 -5.09 21.90 24.38
N ASN A 256 -4.49 20.99 25.14
CA ASN A 256 -5.24 20.03 25.96
C ASN A 256 -6.06 20.77 27.04
N MET A 257 -5.46 21.76 27.71
CA MET A 257 -6.15 22.62 28.67
C MET A 257 -7.36 23.31 28.04
N LEU A 258 -7.21 23.92 26.87
CA LEU A 258 -8.31 24.55 26.14
C LEU A 258 -9.42 23.56 25.78
N ILE A 259 -9.06 22.40 25.19
CA ILE A 259 -10.03 21.36 24.81
C ILE A 259 -10.80 20.85 26.03
N THR A 260 -10.15 20.72 27.19
CA THR A 260 -10.82 20.29 28.43
C THR A 260 -11.69 21.36 29.08
N GLN A 261 -11.48 22.64 28.76
CA GLN A 261 -12.18 23.77 29.38
C GLN A 261 -13.37 24.30 28.55
N GLN A 262 -13.50 23.93 27.28
CA GLN A 262 -14.62 24.36 26.43
C GLN A 262 -15.14 23.22 25.54
N ASP A 263 -16.47 23.06 25.53
CA ASP A 263 -17.20 22.63 24.34
C ASP A 263 -17.01 23.69 23.25
N PHE A 264 -15.86 23.68 22.57
CA PHE A 264 -15.65 24.55 21.41
C PHE A 264 -16.71 24.20 20.36
N ASP A 265 -17.56 25.17 20.01
CA ASP A 265 -18.53 24.99 18.93
C ASP A 265 -17.78 24.80 17.60
N SER A 266 -17.66 23.54 17.18
CA SER A 266 -16.99 23.13 15.94
C SER A 266 -17.50 23.89 14.73
N LYS A 267 -18.76 24.36 14.76
CA LYS A 267 -19.37 25.19 13.71
C LYS A 267 -18.73 26.56 13.57
N VAL A 268 -18.23 27.15 14.66
CA VAL A 268 -17.56 28.48 14.62
C VAL A 268 -16.20 28.35 13.95
N ILE A 269 -15.43 27.31 14.30
CA ILE A 269 -14.13 27.06 13.68
C ILE A 269 -14.30 26.69 12.21
N GLU A 270 -15.28 25.86 11.88
CA GLU A 270 -15.61 25.52 10.50
C GLU A 270 -15.96 26.77 9.69
N ARG A 271 -16.79 27.66 10.25
CA ARG A 271 -17.12 28.95 9.61
C ARG A 271 -15.89 29.81 9.38
N ASP A 272 -14.99 29.94 10.35
CA ASP A 272 -13.77 30.72 10.23
C ASP A 272 -12.87 30.18 9.10
N VAL A 273 -12.71 28.86 9.00
CA VAL A 273 -11.97 28.20 7.92
C VAL A 273 -12.63 28.44 6.56
N ILE A 274 -13.95 28.31 6.47
CA ILE A 274 -14.70 28.57 5.22
C ILE A 274 -14.52 30.03 4.77
N VAL A 275 -14.56 30.99 5.69
CA VAL A 275 -14.33 32.41 5.38
C VAL A 275 -12.90 32.62 4.84
N ALA A 276 -11.89 31.98 5.44
CA ALA A 276 -10.51 32.05 4.97
C ALA A 276 -10.37 31.48 3.54
N LEU A 277 -11.00 30.33 3.27
CA LEU A 277 -11.01 29.69 1.94
C LEU A 277 -11.75 30.52 0.89
N ASN A 278 -12.86 31.16 1.25
CA ASN A 278 -13.59 32.04 0.35
C ASN A 278 -12.78 33.29 -0.04
N ARG A 279 -11.95 33.82 0.86
CA ARG A 279 -11.08 34.97 0.57
C ARG A 279 -10.01 34.65 -0.47
N ILE A 280 -9.45 33.44 -0.47
CA ILE A 280 -8.48 33.01 -1.50
C ILE A 280 -9.15 32.64 -2.83
N THR A 281 -10.48 32.44 -2.84
CA THR A 281 -11.28 32.19 -4.05
C THR A 281 -11.38 33.44 -4.93
N ALA A 282 -11.47 34.64 -4.31
CA ALA A 282 -11.66 35.92 -4.99
C ALA A 282 -10.42 36.44 -5.75
N SER A 283 -9.30 35.72 -5.66
CA SER A 283 -7.98 36.20 -6.09
C SER A 283 -7.30 35.25 -7.08
N ALA A 284 -8.07 34.52 -7.88
CA ALA A 284 -7.59 33.56 -8.88
C ALA A 284 -6.87 34.24 -10.06
N SER A 285 -5.71 34.85 -9.79
CA SER A 285 -4.72 35.22 -10.79
C SER A 285 -3.75 34.05 -11.04
N THR A 286 -3.01 34.12 -12.14
CA THR A 286 -2.06 33.09 -12.59
C THR A 286 -0.82 32.91 -11.68
N SER A 287 -0.64 33.72 -10.64
CA SER A 287 0.53 33.63 -9.74
C SER A 287 0.16 33.80 -8.25
N VAL A 288 0.61 32.84 -7.43
CA VAL A 288 0.44 32.87 -5.96
C VAL A 288 1.37 33.92 -5.37
N THR A 289 0.82 35.00 -4.82
CA THR A 289 1.62 36.09 -4.22
C THR A 289 1.97 35.81 -2.75
N ASN A 290 3.10 36.35 -2.26
CA ASN A 290 3.48 36.25 -0.84
C ASN A 290 2.42 36.82 0.10
N ARG A 291 1.70 37.88 -0.30
CA ARG A 291 0.62 38.48 0.48
C ARG A 291 -0.55 37.52 0.67
N MET A 292 -0.94 36.77 -0.36
CA MET A 292 -2.01 35.77 -0.27
C MET A 292 -1.62 34.65 0.70
N LYS A 293 -0.37 34.17 0.62
CA LYS A 293 0.14 33.10 1.49
C LYS A 293 0.15 33.52 2.95
N LEU A 294 0.64 34.74 3.24
CA LEU A 294 0.73 35.28 4.60
C LEU A 294 -0.66 35.54 5.20
N ASN A 295 -1.59 36.09 4.41
CA ASN A 295 -2.97 36.29 4.87
C ASN A 295 -3.64 34.96 5.22
N LEU A 296 -3.50 33.94 4.35
CA LEU A 296 -4.05 32.62 4.63
C LEU A 296 -3.38 31.99 5.86
N ALA A 297 -2.05 32.14 6.03
CA ALA A 297 -1.35 31.65 7.20
C ALA A 297 -1.90 32.24 8.51
N ASN A 298 -2.11 33.56 8.53
CA ASN A 298 -2.67 34.26 9.70
C ASN A 298 -4.11 33.83 9.99
N ASP A 299 -4.94 33.66 8.97
CA ASP A 299 -6.33 33.21 9.12
C ASP A 299 -6.41 31.76 9.62
N LEU A 300 -5.43 30.90 9.26
CA LEU A 300 -5.41 29.48 9.63
C LEU A 300 -4.75 29.17 10.99
N LEU A 301 -3.94 30.08 11.53
CA LEU A 301 -3.19 29.83 12.76
C LEU A 301 -4.12 29.42 13.92
N TRP A 302 -5.13 30.24 14.22
CA TRP A 302 -6.07 29.94 15.31
C TRP A 302 -6.87 28.64 15.08
N PRO A 303 -7.49 28.42 13.90
CA PRO A 303 -8.15 27.15 13.60
C PRO A 303 -7.25 25.93 13.77
N ILE A 304 -6.01 25.96 13.27
CA ILE A 304 -5.04 24.85 13.36
C ILE A 304 -4.70 24.54 14.83
N LEU A 305 -4.56 25.57 15.66
CA LEU A 305 -4.24 25.41 17.09
C LEU A 305 -5.36 24.67 17.85
N ILE A 306 -6.62 24.97 17.53
CA ILE A 306 -7.77 24.48 18.29
C ILE A 306 -8.31 23.15 17.75
N ALA A 307 -8.52 23.04 16.43
CA ALA A 307 -9.16 21.88 15.79
C ALA A 307 -8.43 21.43 14.51
N PRO A 308 -7.16 20.99 14.61
CA PRO A 308 -6.35 20.65 13.44
C PRO A 308 -7.00 19.59 12.56
N ASP A 309 -7.66 18.58 13.14
CA ASP A 309 -8.29 17.50 12.39
C ASP A 309 -9.40 17.98 11.43
N LEU A 310 -10.27 18.88 11.92
CA LEU A 310 -11.33 19.50 11.12
C LEU A 310 -10.73 20.38 10.02
N VAL A 311 -9.73 21.18 10.38
CA VAL A 311 -9.10 22.15 9.50
C VAL A 311 -8.37 21.46 8.35
N TYR A 312 -7.49 20.49 8.63
CA TYR A 312 -6.76 19.79 7.57
C TYR A 312 -7.68 18.99 6.66
N ARG A 313 -8.74 18.36 7.20
CA ARG A 313 -9.75 17.66 6.37
C ARG A 313 -10.38 18.63 5.37
N ARG A 314 -10.76 19.84 5.80
CA ARG A 314 -11.31 20.87 4.91
C ARG A 314 -10.27 21.39 3.92
N LEU A 315 -9.04 21.69 4.36
CA LEU A 315 -7.97 22.17 3.49
C LEU A 315 -7.63 21.17 2.37
N ILE A 316 -7.48 19.89 2.72
CA ILE A 316 -7.20 18.81 1.75
C ILE A 316 -8.37 18.64 0.77
N HIS A 317 -9.60 18.58 1.27
CA HIS A 317 -10.80 18.48 0.42
C HIS A 317 -10.90 19.65 -0.56
N THR A 318 -10.64 20.88 -0.10
CA THR A 318 -10.64 22.07 -0.94
C THR A 318 -9.49 22.06 -1.96
N ALA A 319 -8.30 21.62 -1.56
CA ALA A 319 -7.15 21.51 -2.46
C ALA A 319 -7.41 20.52 -3.61
N VAL A 320 -8.13 19.43 -3.33
CA VAL A 320 -8.54 18.44 -4.34
C VAL A 320 -9.71 18.95 -5.21
N ALA A 321 -10.68 19.65 -4.61
CA ALA A 321 -11.83 20.19 -5.33
C ALA A 321 -11.47 21.36 -6.26
N HIS A 322 -10.50 22.19 -5.85
CA HIS A 322 -10.20 23.47 -6.48
C HIS A 322 -8.68 23.64 -6.65
N SER A 323 -8.15 23.22 -7.80
CA SER A 323 -6.70 23.23 -8.08
C SER A 323 -6.02 24.59 -7.89
N SER A 324 -6.69 25.70 -8.23
CA SER A 324 -6.18 27.06 -8.01
C SER A 324 -6.01 27.41 -6.52
N GLN A 325 -6.93 26.94 -5.66
CA GLN A 325 -6.84 27.10 -4.22
C GLN A 325 -5.83 26.11 -3.62
N GLY A 326 -5.76 24.89 -4.17
CA GLY A 326 -4.76 23.88 -3.79
C GLY A 326 -3.34 24.43 -3.92
N ALA A 327 -3.01 25.14 -5.00
CA ALA A 327 -1.71 25.78 -5.16
C ALA A 327 -1.41 26.81 -4.06
N ILE A 328 -2.40 27.63 -3.67
CA ILE A 328 -2.24 28.62 -2.59
C ILE A 328 -2.02 27.92 -1.25
N ILE A 329 -2.83 26.91 -0.93
CA ILE A 329 -2.74 26.13 0.32
C ILE A 329 -1.36 25.47 0.45
N ILE A 330 -0.91 24.78 -0.60
CA ILE A 330 0.39 24.11 -0.62
C ILE A 330 1.55 25.10 -0.48
N GLU A 331 1.49 26.25 -1.15
CA GLU A 331 2.53 27.28 -1.02
C GLU A 331 2.48 27.99 0.35
N THR A 332 1.32 28.08 1.00
CA THR A 332 1.21 28.53 2.40
C THR A 332 1.86 27.53 3.36
N PHE A 333 1.69 26.23 3.15
CA PHE A 333 2.42 25.21 3.92
C PHE A 333 3.94 25.29 3.74
N ARG A 334 4.41 25.65 2.54
CA ARG A 334 5.84 25.91 2.30
C ARG A 334 6.33 27.18 3.00
N LEU A 335 5.49 28.20 3.09
CA LEU A 335 5.80 29.43 3.83
C LEU A 335 5.90 29.19 5.34
N VAL A 336 5.04 28.31 5.88
CA VAL A 336 4.97 27.99 7.31
C VAL A 336 5.11 26.48 7.54
N PRO A 337 6.33 25.92 7.49
CA PRO A 337 6.54 24.47 7.58
C PRO A 337 6.05 23.84 8.90
N SER A 338 5.92 24.61 9.97
CA SER A 338 5.35 24.11 11.23
C SER A 338 3.88 23.75 11.10
N PHE A 339 3.12 24.33 10.16
CA PHE A 339 1.74 23.94 9.89
C PHE A 339 1.64 22.49 9.40
N VAL A 340 2.64 21.95 8.73
CA VAL A 340 2.59 20.55 8.28
C VAL A 340 3.13 19.58 9.32
N LYS A 341 3.82 20.08 10.35
CA LYS A 341 4.41 19.30 11.44
C LYS A 341 3.51 19.15 12.67
N VAL A 342 2.32 19.77 12.67
CA VAL A 342 1.38 19.68 13.79
C VAL A 342 0.96 18.23 14.00
N LYS A 343 1.23 17.71 15.20
CA LYS A 343 0.89 16.35 15.63
C LYS A 343 -0.20 16.39 16.72
N ARG A 344 -0.90 15.27 16.93
CA ARG A 344 -1.80 15.15 18.10
C ARG A 344 -1.01 14.97 19.40
N CYS A 345 0.05 14.18 19.34
CA CYS A 345 1.05 13.97 20.39
C CYS A 345 2.44 13.69 19.76
N GLY A 346 3.52 13.73 20.55
CA GLY A 346 4.90 13.60 20.05
C GLY A 346 5.16 12.37 19.16
N ASN A 347 4.49 11.25 19.44
CA ASN A 347 4.65 9.98 18.72
C ASN A 347 3.60 9.76 17.61
N SER A 348 2.65 10.68 17.41
CA SER A 348 1.62 10.55 16.36
C SER A 348 2.11 11.06 15.00
N PRO A 349 1.53 10.58 13.88
CA PRO A 349 1.69 11.24 12.59
C PRO A 349 1.26 12.70 12.64
N ALA A 350 1.76 13.48 11.70
CA ALA A 350 1.21 14.80 11.43
C ALA A 350 -0.30 14.72 11.14
N CYS A 351 -1.09 15.63 11.73
CA CYS A 351 -2.54 15.69 11.53
C CYS A 351 -2.89 15.88 10.04
N LEU A 352 -2.06 16.59 9.28
CA LEU A 352 -2.20 16.74 7.83
C LEU A 352 -2.11 15.39 7.11
N LEU A 353 -1.16 14.53 7.49
CA LEU A 353 -1.02 13.19 6.92
C LEU A 353 -2.25 12.33 7.26
N VAL A 354 -2.74 12.38 8.50
CA VAL A 354 -3.95 11.66 8.90
C VAL A 354 -5.15 12.08 8.07
N ALA A 355 -5.38 13.40 7.92
CA ALA A 355 -6.47 13.92 7.10
C ALA A 355 -6.36 13.50 5.63
N PHE A 356 -5.15 13.43 5.09
CA PHE A 356 -4.91 12.95 3.73
C PHE A 356 -5.16 11.44 3.60
N VAL A 357 -4.71 10.63 4.56
CA VAL A 357 -4.99 9.19 4.62
C VAL A 357 -6.49 8.92 4.70
N ASP A 358 -7.23 9.66 5.52
CA ASP A 358 -8.68 9.55 5.64
C ASP A 358 -9.37 9.85 4.30
N LEU A 359 -8.96 10.92 3.61
CA LEU A 359 -9.49 11.24 2.28
C LEU A 359 -9.24 10.09 1.29
N LEU A 360 -8.05 9.49 1.30
CA LEU A 360 -7.70 8.42 0.38
C LEU A 360 -8.46 7.12 0.65
N ARG A 361 -8.88 6.89 1.90
CA ARG A 361 -9.67 5.71 2.28
C ARG A 361 -11.14 5.86 1.91
N ASP A 362 -11.72 7.01 2.25
CA ASP A 362 -13.13 7.31 2.03
C ASP A 362 -13.30 8.24 0.82
N PHE A 363 -12.59 7.94 -0.27
CA PHE A 363 -12.52 8.82 -1.44
C PHE A 363 -13.93 9.06 -2.00
N PRO A 364 -14.49 10.27 -1.84
CA PRO A 364 -15.89 10.48 -2.19
C PRO A 364 -16.11 10.33 -3.69
N ASN A 365 -17.21 9.69 -4.08
CA ASN A 365 -17.56 9.49 -5.50
C ASN A 365 -17.61 10.82 -6.28
N ASP A 366 -17.89 11.94 -5.61
CA ASP A 366 -17.92 13.28 -6.19
C ASP A 366 -16.55 13.76 -6.72
N PHE A 367 -15.46 13.13 -6.27
CA PHE A 367 -14.08 13.37 -6.72
C PHE A 367 -13.60 12.38 -7.78
N ALA A 368 -14.45 11.48 -8.28
CA ALA A 368 -14.10 10.52 -9.33
C ALA A 368 -14.01 11.18 -10.73
N ASN A 369 -13.48 12.40 -10.84
CA ASN A 369 -13.22 13.10 -12.09
C ASN A 369 -11.71 13.29 -12.32
N ILE A 370 -11.31 13.45 -13.58
CA ILE A 370 -9.89 13.54 -13.99
C ILE A 370 -9.18 14.72 -13.29
N LYS A 371 -9.87 15.85 -13.08
CA LYS A 371 -9.28 17.05 -12.46
C LYS A 371 -8.90 16.85 -10.98
N ALA A 372 -9.71 16.10 -10.24
CA ALA A 372 -9.41 15.76 -8.85
C ALA A 372 -8.15 14.87 -8.77
N MET A 373 -7.96 13.95 -9.72
CA MET A 373 -6.76 13.12 -9.79
C MET A 373 -5.50 13.94 -10.07
N ASP A 374 -5.53 14.86 -11.05
CA ASP A 374 -4.41 15.76 -11.30
C ASP A 374 -4.06 16.58 -10.05
N SER A 375 -5.08 16.98 -9.28
CA SER A 375 -4.90 17.72 -8.03
C SER A 375 -4.29 16.85 -6.92
N ILE A 376 -4.68 15.58 -6.81
CA ILE A 376 -4.09 14.63 -5.85
C ILE A 376 -2.65 14.32 -6.23
N GLU A 377 -2.34 14.12 -7.52
CA GLU A 377 -0.98 13.92 -7.99
C GLU A 377 -0.10 15.12 -7.64
N TYR A 378 -0.59 16.35 -7.89
CA TYR A 378 0.09 17.58 -7.46
C TYR A 378 0.32 17.65 -5.95
N ILE A 379 -0.66 17.25 -5.14
CA ILE A 379 -0.53 17.19 -3.67
C ILE A 379 0.52 16.15 -3.26
N CYS A 380 0.51 14.95 -3.86
CA CYS A 380 1.51 13.92 -3.59
C CYS A 380 2.92 14.38 -3.94
N GLU A 381 3.09 15.05 -5.08
CA GLU A 381 4.36 15.66 -5.46
C GLU A 381 4.79 16.73 -4.46
N ALA A 382 3.87 17.54 -3.95
CA ALA A 382 4.19 18.52 -2.92
C ALA A 382 4.54 17.90 -1.56
N PHE A 383 3.89 16.79 -1.21
CA PHE A 383 4.06 16.12 0.08
C PHE A 383 5.31 15.24 0.13
N PHE A 384 5.64 14.55 -0.96
CA PHE A 384 6.68 13.52 -0.98
C PHE A 384 7.71 13.69 -2.10
N GLY A 385 7.49 14.59 -3.07
CA GLY A 385 8.38 14.77 -4.21
C GLY A 385 9.58 15.68 -3.91
N SER A 386 10.70 15.38 -4.56
CA SER A 386 11.98 16.10 -4.45
C SER A 386 12.31 16.95 -5.69
N ASN A 387 11.29 17.52 -6.36
CA ASN A 387 11.48 18.19 -7.64
C ASN A 387 11.81 19.68 -7.48
N SER A 388 12.73 20.18 -8.31
CA SER A 388 12.99 21.62 -8.53
C SER A 388 13.45 22.43 -7.31
N GLY A 389 14.27 21.83 -6.43
CA GLY A 389 14.85 22.53 -5.26
C GLY A 389 13.86 22.87 -4.15
N LYS A 390 12.61 22.40 -4.24
CA LYS A 390 11.62 22.49 -3.16
C LYS A 390 11.69 21.23 -2.30
N MET A 391 11.81 21.37 -0.98
CA MET A 391 11.70 20.24 -0.06
C MET A 391 10.27 19.71 0.00
N HIS A 392 10.15 18.40 0.24
CA HIS A 392 8.90 17.73 0.55
C HIS A 392 8.29 18.29 1.84
N LEU A 393 6.96 18.38 1.90
CA LEU A 393 6.25 18.93 3.06
C LEU A 393 6.11 17.92 4.21
N LEU A 394 6.02 16.63 3.91
CA LEU A 394 5.82 15.58 4.92
C LEU A 394 7.01 14.64 4.98
N GLU A 395 7.22 14.04 6.15
CA GLU A 395 8.29 13.04 6.31
C GLU A 395 8.05 11.84 5.40
N LEU A 396 9.06 11.49 4.60
CA LEU A 396 8.97 10.41 3.61
C LEU A 396 8.75 9.05 4.27
N GLN A 397 9.30 8.85 5.49
CA GLN A 397 9.10 7.65 6.29
C GLN A 397 7.63 7.47 6.67
N ASP A 398 6.96 8.55 7.06
CA ASP A 398 5.53 8.51 7.36
C ASP A 398 4.69 8.23 6.10
N GLY A 399 5.04 8.83 4.95
CA GLY A 399 4.39 8.48 3.68
C GLY A 399 4.47 6.98 3.37
N LEU A 400 5.62 6.37 3.62
CA LEU A 400 5.85 4.94 3.42
C LEU A 400 5.01 4.07 4.38
N LEU A 401 5.03 4.40 5.68
CA LEU A 401 4.39 3.60 6.73
C LEU A 401 2.87 3.74 6.75
N PHE A 402 2.34 4.92 6.47
CA PHE A 402 0.91 5.22 6.66
C PHE A 402 0.08 5.14 5.38
N ILE A 403 0.69 5.33 4.21
CA ILE A 403 -0.01 5.30 2.92
C ILE A 403 0.44 4.10 2.10
N VAL A 404 1.74 4.01 1.79
CA VAL A 404 2.24 3.03 0.82
C VAL A 404 2.07 1.60 1.31
N LEU A 405 2.70 1.23 2.43
CA LEU A 405 2.66 -0.15 2.93
C LEU A 405 1.24 -0.66 3.21
N PRO A 406 0.34 0.11 3.86
CA PRO A 406 -1.03 -0.34 4.12
C PRO A 406 -1.81 -0.60 2.83
N MET A 407 -1.70 0.29 1.84
CA MET A 407 -2.40 0.12 0.57
C MET A 407 -1.86 -1.05 -0.25
N LEU A 408 -0.53 -1.24 -0.29
CA LEU A 408 0.08 -2.34 -1.05
C LEU A 408 -0.14 -3.70 -0.37
N THR A 409 -0.16 -3.75 0.97
CA THR A 409 -0.40 -5.01 1.72
C THR A 409 -1.86 -5.45 1.68
N ALA A 410 -2.80 -4.50 1.70
CA ALA A 410 -4.25 -4.78 1.63
C ALA A 410 -4.77 -5.04 0.20
N VAL A 411 -3.91 -5.01 -0.83
CA VAL A 411 -4.33 -5.11 -2.25
C VAL A 411 -5.16 -6.35 -2.56
N GLN A 412 -4.93 -7.45 -1.85
CA GLN A 412 -5.65 -8.71 -2.04
C GLN A 412 -7.11 -8.65 -1.61
N LEU A 413 -7.46 -7.69 -0.74
CA LEU A 413 -8.83 -7.44 -0.26
C LEU A 413 -9.60 -6.48 -1.17
N SER A 414 -8.91 -5.82 -2.11
CA SER A 414 -9.52 -4.85 -3.01
C SER A 414 -10.24 -5.55 -4.17
N SER A 415 -11.45 -5.08 -4.49
CA SER A 415 -12.16 -5.50 -5.71
C SER A 415 -11.37 -5.07 -6.95
N PRO A 416 -11.27 -5.91 -8.00
CA PRO A 416 -10.54 -5.56 -9.21
C PRO A 416 -11.24 -4.40 -9.94
N ALA A 417 -10.76 -3.18 -9.71
CA ALA A 417 -11.16 -2.00 -10.47
C ALA A 417 -10.13 -1.72 -11.57
N THR A 418 -10.57 -1.71 -12.82
CA THR A 418 -9.70 -1.46 -13.98
C THR A 418 -9.35 0.01 -14.10
N GLY A 419 -8.05 0.34 -14.03
CA GLY A 419 -7.53 1.67 -14.36
C GLY A 419 -6.48 2.21 -13.39
N PRO A 420 -5.93 3.41 -13.65
CA PRO A 420 -4.99 4.11 -12.76
C PRO A 420 -5.62 4.50 -11.40
N PHE A 421 -6.94 4.35 -11.28
CA PHE A 421 -7.77 4.69 -10.11
C PHE A 421 -7.73 3.66 -8.99
N HIS A 422 -6.97 2.57 -9.14
CA HIS A 422 -6.84 1.56 -8.08
C HIS A 422 -5.85 2.02 -7.01
N GLY A 423 -6.21 1.90 -5.72
CA GLY A 423 -5.39 2.36 -4.59
C GLY A 423 -3.95 1.81 -4.60
N ALA A 424 -3.75 0.58 -5.06
CA ALA A 424 -2.40 0.03 -5.24
C ALA A 424 -1.57 0.76 -6.32
N HIS A 425 -2.18 1.15 -7.45
CA HIS A 425 -1.46 1.92 -8.48
C HIS A 425 -1.03 3.28 -7.93
N PHE A 426 -1.93 3.91 -7.18
CA PHE A 426 -1.67 5.18 -6.52
C PHE A 426 -0.55 5.08 -5.47
N ALA A 427 -0.58 4.07 -4.60
CA ALA A 427 0.47 3.83 -3.61
C ALA A 427 1.84 3.59 -4.25
N LEU A 428 1.90 2.89 -5.40
CA LEU A 428 3.15 2.73 -6.16
C LEU A 428 3.68 4.06 -6.70
N ARG A 429 2.81 5.01 -7.08
CA ARG A 429 3.25 6.35 -7.51
C ARG A 429 3.84 7.15 -6.34
N ILE A 430 3.24 7.07 -5.16
CA ILE A 430 3.81 7.68 -3.94
C ILE A 430 5.16 7.03 -3.61
N LEU A 431 5.25 5.70 -3.67
CA LEU A 431 6.51 4.99 -3.46
C LEU A 431 7.58 5.49 -4.45
N LYS A 432 7.23 5.68 -5.73
CA LYS A 432 8.14 6.24 -6.72
C LYS A 432 8.64 7.63 -6.32
N LEU A 433 7.76 8.52 -5.85
CA LEU A 433 8.15 9.85 -5.37
C LEU A 433 9.11 9.77 -4.18
N ILE A 434 8.82 8.92 -3.19
CA ILE A 434 9.68 8.70 -2.01
C ILE A 434 11.07 8.18 -2.42
N THR A 435 11.13 7.34 -3.44
CA THR A 435 12.39 6.72 -3.91
C THR A 435 13.12 7.52 -4.97
N MET A 436 12.59 8.67 -5.42
CA MET A 436 13.24 9.50 -6.43
C MET A 436 13.77 10.79 -5.83
N ASN A 437 15.07 11.01 -6.00
CA ASN A 437 15.74 12.24 -5.62
C ASN A 437 16.56 12.76 -6.81
N GLU A 438 16.24 13.97 -7.29
CA GLU A 438 16.89 14.60 -8.44
C GLU A 438 16.97 13.69 -9.71
N GLY A 439 15.96 12.85 -9.90
CA GLY A 439 15.89 11.90 -11.02
C GLY A 439 16.72 10.62 -10.84
N GLN A 440 17.38 10.44 -9.70
CA GLN A 440 18.05 9.20 -9.31
C GLN A 440 17.26 8.44 -8.24
N VAL A 441 17.46 7.11 -8.20
CA VAL A 441 16.83 6.24 -7.20
C VAL A 441 17.57 6.38 -5.87
N ASP A 442 16.89 6.85 -4.84
CA ASP A 442 17.38 6.98 -3.46
C ASP A 442 16.59 6.04 -2.55
N VAL A 443 17.24 4.99 -2.05
CA VAL A 443 16.62 3.97 -1.20
C VAL A 443 16.82 4.21 0.29
N ARG A 444 17.48 5.30 0.72
CA ARG A 444 17.85 5.52 2.13
C ARG A 444 16.65 5.50 3.07
N VAL A 445 15.53 6.07 2.63
CA VAL A 445 14.28 6.06 3.41
C VAL A 445 13.77 4.63 3.59
N ILE A 446 13.80 3.82 2.53
CA ILE A 446 13.35 2.41 2.57
C ILE A 446 14.26 1.60 3.49
N GLU A 447 15.58 1.72 3.30
CA GLU A 447 16.60 0.99 4.05
C GLU A 447 16.47 1.24 5.57
N ARG A 448 16.26 2.49 5.98
CA ARG A 448 16.15 2.87 7.39
C ARG A 448 14.80 2.57 8.02
N THR A 449 13.78 2.31 7.21
CA THR A 449 12.40 2.16 7.69
C THR A 449 11.97 0.70 7.74
N PHE A 450 11.75 0.09 6.58
CA PHE A 450 11.15 -1.25 6.51
C PHE A 450 11.37 -1.94 5.15
N PRO A 451 12.63 -2.21 4.76
CA PRO A 451 12.97 -2.67 3.42
C PRO A 451 12.32 -4.00 3.06
N GLU A 452 12.30 -4.96 3.99
CA GLU A 452 11.70 -6.27 3.82
C GLU A 452 10.19 -6.22 3.54
N GLY A 453 9.46 -5.34 4.22
CA GLY A 453 8.02 -5.16 4.02
C GLY A 453 7.69 -4.54 2.68
N VAL A 454 8.48 -3.55 2.25
CA VAL A 454 8.32 -2.91 0.93
C VAL A 454 8.53 -3.92 -0.19
N LEU A 455 9.62 -4.70 -0.13
CA LEU A 455 9.92 -5.73 -1.11
C LEU A 455 8.82 -6.80 -1.16
N LEU A 456 8.38 -7.28 0.00
CA LEU A 456 7.32 -8.28 0.09
C LEU A 456 5.98 -7.75 -0.45
N ALA A 457 5.62 -6.50 -0.13
CA ALA A 457 4.43 -5.86 -0.65
C ALA A 457 4.48 -5.69 -2.18
N LEU A 458 5.62 -5.30 -2.73
CA LEU A 458 5.83 -5.20 -4.18
C LEU A 458 5.67 -6.56 -4.87
N ALA A 459 6.26 -7.62 -4.34
CA ALA A 459 6.11 -8.96 -4.89
C ALA A 459 4.64 -9.44 -4.90
N ARG A 460 3.89 -9.14 -3.82
CA ARG A 460 2.44 -9.42 -3.74
C ARG A 460 1.64 -8.63 -4.78
N VAL A 461 1.94 -7.35 -4.96
CA VAL A 461 1.26 -6.50 -5.93
C VAL A 461 1.57 -6.96 -7.35
N ILE A 462 2.80 -7.40 -7.64
CA ILE A 462 3.17 -8.01 -8.93
C ILE A 462 2.34 -9.27 -9.19
N GLU A 463 2.24 -10.18 -8.24
CA GLU A 463 1.46 -11.42 -8.40
C GLU A 463 -0.04 -11.13 -8.55
N TRP A 464 -0.59 -10.29 -7.68
CA TRP A 464 -2.00 -9.89 -7.72
C TRP A 464 -2.34 -9.19 -9.04
N SER A 465 -1.51 -8.24 -9.49
CA SER A 465 -1.74 -7.50 -10.74
C SER A 465 -1.69 -8.41 -11.96
N ARG A 466 -0.84 -9.44 -11.97
CA ARG A 466 -0.86 -10.50 -13.01
C ARG A 466 -2.18 -11.28 -12.99
N LYS A 467 -2.62 -11.73 -11.82
CA LYS A 467 -3.89 -12.48 -11.67
C LYS A 467 -5.11 -11.64 -12.09
N GLN A 468 -5.09 -10.34 -11.80
CA GLN A 468 -6.16 -9.39 -12.12
C GLN A 468 -5.99 -8.65 -13.47
N ARG A 469 -4.95 -8.96 -14.25
CA ARG A 469 -4.63 -8.33 -15.56
C ARG A 469 -4.46 -6.80 -15.51
N MET A 470 -3.91 -6.28 -14.41
CA MET A 470 -3.63 -4.85 -14.22
C MET A 470 -2.25 -4.48 -14.76
N THR A 471 -2.09 -4.45 -16.09
CA THR A 471 -0.78 -4.34 -16.76
C THR A 471 0.01 -3.08 -16.38
N SER A 472 -0.64 -1.91 -16.25
CA SER A 472 0.05 -0.67 -15.87
C SER A 472 0.62 -0.73 -14.45
N THR A 473 -0.17 -1.26 -13.51
CA THR A 473 0.22 -1.49 -12.11
C THR A 473 1.32 -2.53 -12.02
N GLN A 474 1.22 -3.63 -12.78
CA GLN A 474 2.25 -4.66 -12.86
C GLN A 474 3.60 -4.09 -13.32
N ILE A 475 3.60 -3.28 -14.39
CA ILE A 475 4.81 -2.65 -14.93
C ILE A 475 5.45 -1.76 -13.88
N LEU A 476 4.67 -0.87 -13.26
CA LEU A 476 5.17 0.05 -12.25
C LEU A 476 5.73 -0.69 -11.03
N ALA A 477 5.00 -1.68 -10.50
CA ALA A 477 5.45 -2.48 -9.37
C ALA A 477 6.74 -3.27 -9.69
N THR A 478 6.83 -3.84 -10.88
CA THR A 478 8.02 -4.60 -11.32
C THR A 478 9.23 -3.69 -11.52
N SER A 479 9.04 -2.47 -12.05
CA SER A 479 10.11 -1.46 -12.18
C SER A 479 10.63 -1.04 -10.82
N LEU A 480 9.72 -0.65 -9.91
CA LEU A 480 10.07 -0.23 -8.56
C LEU A 480 10.75 -1.36 -7.78
N ALA A 481 10.27 -2.60 -7.86
CA ALA A 481 10.91 -3.75 -7.21
C ALA A 481 12.36 -3.93 -7.67
N ARG A 482 12.62 -3.80 -8.97
CA ARG A 482 13.99 -3.91 -9.54
C ARG A 482 14.87 -2.74 -9.13
N GLU A 483 14.37 -1.51 -9.26
CA GLU A 483 15.10 -0.28 -8.93
C GLU A 483 15.46 -0.24 -7.45
N ILE A 484 14.49 -0.50 -6.57
CA ILE A 484 14.69 -0.56 -5.12
C ILE A 484 15.62 -1.71 -4.74
N SER A 485 15.45 -2.90 -5.31
CA SER A 485 16.33 -4.04 -5.02
C SER A 485 17.78 -3.75 -5.41
N LYS A 486 17.98 -3.11 -6.57
CA LYS A 486 19.31 -2.69 -7.03
C LYS A 486 19.92 -1.64 -6.09
N GLY A 487 19.16 -0.60 -5.75
CA GLY A 487 19.63 0.46 -4.83
C GLY A 487 19.97 -0.09 -3.45
N LEU A 488 19.13 -0.97 -2.90
CA LEU A 488 19.39 -1.61 -1.61
C LEU A 488 20.65 -2.48 -1.66
N LEU A 489 20.84 -3.26 -2.73
CA LEU A 489 22.07 -4.04 -2.91
C LEU A 489 23.32 -3.18 -2.92
N GLU A 490 23.30 -2.06 -3.65
CA GLU A 490 24.42 -1.12 -3.72
C GLU A 490 24.68 -0.44 -2.36
N SER A 491 23.63 -0.16 -1.59
CA SER A 491 23.76 0.41 -0.23
C SER A 491 24.35 -0.61 0.75
N ILE A 492 23.79 -1.83 0.76
CA ILE A 492 24.23 -2.92 1.65
C ILE A 492 25.67 -3.37 1.34
N ALA A 493 26.10 -3.30 0.08
CA ALA A 493 27.48 -3.59 -0.30
C ALA A 493 28.47 -2.57 0.30
N LYS A 494 28.05 -1.32 0.54
CA LYS A 494 28.87 -0.27 1.17
C LYS A 494 28.84 -0.37 2.69
N ILE A 495 27.67 -0.64 3.25
CA ILE A 495 27.43 -0.75 4.70
C ILE A 495 26.78 -2.10 4.93
N SER A 496 27.52 -3.04 5.53
CA SER A 496 26.98 -4.38 5.82
C SER A 496 25.65 -4.28 6.56
N PRO A 497 24.67 -5.15 6.25
CA PRO A 497 23.34 -5.02 6.80
C PRO A 497 23.38 -5.27 8.32
N SER A 498 22.55 -4.53 9.08
CA SER A 498 22.43 -4.77 10.52
C SER A 498 21.91 -6.19 10.79
N LYS A 499 22.15 -6.70 12.00
CA LYS A 499 21.66 -8.04 12.39
C LYS A 499 20.13 -8.09 12.34
N GLU A 500 19.48 -7.01 12.75
CA GLU A 500 18.03 -6.85 12.75
C GLU A 500 17.48 -6.90 11.32
N MET A 501 18.08 -6.15 10.39
CA MET A 501 17.68 -6.14 8.98
C MET A 501 17.88 -7.52 8.33
N ALA A 502 18.99 -8.20 8.62
CA ALA A 502 19.24 -9.55 8.11
C ALA A 502 18.20 -10.57 8.60
N ILE A 503 17.81 -10.52 9.88
CA ILE A 503 16.76 -11.36 10.45
C ILE A 503 15.40 -11.04 9.81
N ALA A 504 15.08 -9.76 9.61
CA ALA A 504 13.81 -9.34 9.05
C ALA A 504 13.68 -9.75 7.57
N LEU A 505 14.74 -9.58 6.77
CA LEU A 505 14.81 -10.08 5.40
C LEU A 505 14.63 -11.60 5.33
N ARG A 506 15.21 -12.34 6.27
CA ARG A 506 15.03 -13.80 6.37
C ARG A 506 13.57 -14.17 6.59
N LEU A 507 12.92 -13.55 7.59
CA LEU A 507 11.51 -13.80 7.89
C LEU A 507 10.60 -13.44 6.72
N ALA A 508 10.87 -12.32 6.04
CA ALA A 508 10.12 -11.92 4.86
C ALA A 508 10.28 -12.91 3.69
N ASP A 509 11.47 -13.47 3.49
CA ASP A 509 11.70 -14.49 2.47
C ASP A 509 11.01 -15.82 2.79
N GLU A 510 10.98 -16.25 4.06
CA GLU A 510 10.19 -17.40 4.52
C GLU A 510 8.70 -17.20 4.24
N VAL A 511 8.17 -16.01 4.57
CA VAL A 511 6.78 -15.67 4.25
C VAL A 511 6.56 -15.68 2.74
N ALA A 512 7.42 -15.02 1.96
CA ALA A 512 7.32 -14.98 0.51
C ALA A 512 7.28 -16.39 -0.08
N ALA A 513 8.12 -17.31 0.41
CA ALA A 513 8.15 -18.70 -0.05
C ALA A 513 6.85 -19.46 0.17
N SER A 514 6.10 -19.11 1.22
CA SER A 514 4.84 -19.78 1.55
C SER A 514 3.61 -19.22 0.82
N VAL A 515 3.65 -17.95 0.38
CA VAL A 515 2.44 -17.26 -0.14
C VAL A 515 2.57 -16.63 -1.51
N ILE A 516 3.77 -16.57 -2.10
CA ILE A 516 4.03 -15.92 -3.40
C ILE A 516 4.66 -16.92 -4.37
N GLU A 517 4.14 -16.97 -5.60
CA GLU A 517 4.73 -17.77 -6.67
C GLU A 517 6.23 -17.43 -6.88
N TRP A 518 7.02 -18.48 -7.13
CA TRP A 518 8.49 -18.39 -7.27
C TRP A 518 8.94 -17.34 -8.30
N ASP A 519 8.20 -17.18 -9.40
CA ASP A 519 8.52 -16.29 -10.51
C ASP A 519 8.29 -14.80 -10.17
N SER A 520 7.42 -14.50 -9.22
CA SER A 520 7.15 -13.15 -8.71
C SER A 520 8.20 -12.75 -7.68
N ARG A 521 8.71 -13.72 -6.91
CA ARG A 521 9.82 -13.55 -5.96
C ARG A 521 11.13 -13.18 -6.65
N LEU A 522 11.35 -13.57 -7.91
CA LEU A 522 12.55 -13.21 -8.67
C LEU A 522 12.82 -11.70 -8.75
N ALA A 523 11.77 -10.87 -8.67
CA ALA A 523 11.92 -9.41 -8.71
C ALA A 523 12.61 -8.84 -7.46
N ILE A 524 12.52 -9.55 -6.32
CA ILE A 524 13.06 -9.13 -5.02
C ILE A 524 14.21 -10.04 -4.52
N GLU A 525 14.42 -11.15 -5.22
CA GLU A 525 15.47 -12.13 -4.98
C GLU A 525 16.88 -11.53 -4.77
N PRO A 526 17.31 -10.48 -5.52
CA PRO A 526 18.66 -9.95 -5.37
C PRO A 526 19.00 -9.50 -3.94
N VAL A 527 18.01 -8.98 -3.20
CA VAL A 527 18.14 -8.54 -1.79
C VAL A 527 17.75 -9.67 -0.82
N MET A 528 16.65 -10.38 -1.08
CA MET A 528 16.14 -11.41 -0.15
C MET A 528 17.17 -12.52 0.13
N ARG A 529 17.98 -12.88 -0.87
CA ARG A 529 19.06 -13.88 -0.70
C ARG A 529 20.11 -13.49 0.34
N LEU A 530 20.27 -12.20 0.66
CA LEU A 530 21.24 -11.72 1.65
C LEU A 530 20.86 -12.14 3.08
N GLY A 531 19.56 -12.32 3.36
CA GLY A 531 19.07 -12.79 4.66
C GLY A 531 19.11 -14.31 4.83
N ARG A 532 19.43 -15.08 3.78
CA ARG A 532 19.40 -16.54 3.84
C ARG A 532 20.64 -17.10 4.54
N MET A 533 20.41 -17.97 5.52
CA MET A 533 21.38 -18.99 5.90
C MET A 533 21.11 -20.26 5.07
N GLU A 534 22.07 -21.19 4.98
CA GLU A 534 22.05 -22.40 4.13
C GLU A 534 20.75 -23.24 4.14
N ARG A 535 19.85 -23.05 5.13
CA ARG A 535 18.60 -23.79 5.29
C ARG A 535 17.43 -23.33 4.41
N ILE A 536 17.41 -22.08 3.91
CA ILE A 536 16.31 -21.59 3.06
C ILE A 536 16.72 -21.72 1.60
N SER A 537 16.00 -22.54 0.83
CA SER A 537 16.27 -22.71 -0.59
C SER A 537 15.94 -21.44 -1.36
N SER A 538 16.78 -21.10 -2.33
CA SER A 538 16.44 -20.10 -3.35
C SER A 538 15.07 -20.37 -3.96
N PRO A 539 14.37 -19.36 -4.50
CA PRO A 539 13.20 -19.62 -5.34
C PRO A 539 13.62 -20.69 -6.33
N ARG A 540 12.79 -21.71 -6.55
CA ARG A 540 13.13 -22.80 -7.47
C ARG A 540 11.92 -23.06 -8.36
N PRO A 541 12.11 -23.22 -9.68
CA PRO A 541 11.06 -23.62 -10.58
C PRO A 541 10.51 -24.99 -10.13
N PRO A 542 9.19 -25.12 -9.90
CA PRO A 542 8.58 -26.38 -9.47
C PRO A 542 8.71 -27.45 -10.57
N SER A 543 8.88 -27.05 -11.83
CA SER A 543 9.00 -28.01 -12.94
C SER A 543 10.23 -28.90 -12.87
N LEU A 544 11.30 -28.47 -12.18
CA LEU A 544 12.52 -29.26 -11.98
C LEU A 544 12.25 -30.58 -11.26
N ASP A 545 11.23 -30.62 -10.39
CA ASP A 545 10.86 -31.84 -9.67
C ASP A 545 9.83 -32.69 -10.45
N SER A 546 9.05 -32.07 -11.35
CA SER A 546 7.96 -32.72 -12.08
C SER A 546 8.37 -33.52 -13.32
N LYS A 547 9.54 -33.21 -13.91
CA LYS A 547 9.99 -33.74 -15.22
C LYS A 547 8.90 -33.68 -16.32
N ASP A 548 8.03 -32.68 -16.31
CA ASP A 548 7.07 -32.43 -17.38
C ASP A 548 7.61 -31.38 -18.35
N MET A 549 7.70 -31.72 -19.63
CA MET A 549 8.20 -30.83 -20.69
C MET A 549 7.38 -29.55 -20.80
N THR A 550 6.06 -29.60 -20.57
CA THR A 550 5.22 -28.41 -20.64
C THR A 550 5.52 -27.46 -19.49
N SER A 551 5.57 -27.99 -18.27
CA SER A 551 5.91 -27.24 -17.06
C SER A 551 7.32 -26.63 -17.15
N ILE A 552 8.30 -27.37 -17.67
CA ILE A 552 9.67 -26.86 -17.89
C ILE A 552 9.67 -25.73 -18.92
N THR A 553 8.93 -25.89 -20.03
CA THR A 553 8.83 -24.86 -21.06
C THR A 553 8.17 -23.58 -20.50
N VAL A 554 7.12 -23.72 -19.68
CA VAL A 554 6.48 -22.60 -18.97
C VAL A 554 7.49 -21.87 -18.08
N ASP A 555 8.26 -22.61 -17.27
CA ASP A 555 9.21 -22.02 -16.32
C ASP A 555 10.39 -21.34 -17.04
N ILE A 556 10.85 -21.88 -18.17
CA ILE A 556 11.84 -21.22 -19.04
C ILE A 556 11.30 -19.88 -19.55
N LEU A 557 10.07 -19.83 -20.06
CA LEU A 557 9.47 -18.58 -20.53
C LEU A 557 9.23 -17.59 -19.39
N LYS A 558 8.85 -18.06 -18.19
CA LYS A 558 8.75 -17.23 -16.97
C LYS A 558 10.11 -16.63 -16.58
N LEU A 559 11.22 -17.36 -16.73
CA LEU A 559 12.57 -16.83 -16.48
C LEU A 559 12.98 -15.75 -17.48
N TYR A 560 12.75 -15.98 -18.78
CA TYR A 560 13.01 -14.96 -19.81
C TYR A 560 12.17 -13.70 -19.57
N ARG A 561 10.91 -13.84 -19.14
CA ARG A 561 10.06 -12.72 -18.71
C ARG A 561 10.70 -11.94 -17.55
N SER A 562 11.28 -12.65 -16.59
CA SER A 562 11.93 -12.07 -15.40
C SER A 562 13.32 -11.49 -15.65
N ASN A 563 13.80 -11.46 -16.90
CA ASN A 563 15.12 -10.98 -17.33
C ASN A 563 16.30 -11.92 -17.02
N ALA A 564 16.05 -13.22 -16.88
CA ALA A 564 17.15 -14.19 -16.80
C ALA A 564 18.00 -14.11 -18.09
N ASN A 565 19.32 -14.15 -17.92
CA ASN A 565 20.28 -14.14 -19.03
C ASN A 565 20.97 -15.51 -19.16
N ALA A 566 21.86 -15.65 -20.14
CA ALA A 566 22.55 -16.92 -20.42
C ALA A 566 23.39 -17.47 -19.25
N ASN A 567 23.70 -16.65 -18.24
CA ASN A 567 24.48 -17.05 -17.07
C ASN A 567 23.61 -17.36 -15.85
N ASP A 568 22.29 -17.25 -15.98
CA ASP A 568 21.35 -17.60 -14.92
C ASP A 568 21.38 -19.11 -14.67
N ARG A 569 21.79 -19.50 -13.45
CA ARG A 569 21.96 -20.91 -13.07
C ARG A 569 20.64 -21.69 -13.19
N MET A 570 19.52 -21.06 -12.87
CA MET A 570 18.19 -21.70 -12.91
C MET A 570 17.76 -21.95 -14.35
N LEU A 571 18.03 -20.96 -15.21
CA LEU A 571 17.79 -21.09 -16.64
C LEU A 571 18.67 -22.20 -17.24
N LEU A 572 19.95 -22.24 -16.89
CA LEU A 572 20.86 -23.29 -17.36
C LEU A 572 20.44 -24.69 -16.88
N GLU A 573 19.98 -24.83 -15.64
CA GLU A 573 19.46 -26.09 -15.11
C GLU A 573 18.22 -26.54 -15.89
N LEU A 574 17.24 -25.64 -16.08
CA LEU A 574 16.03 -25.94 -16.86
C LEU A 574 16.33 -26.24 -18.32
N LEU A 575 17.25 -25.50 -18.96
CA LEU A 575 17.64 -25.76 -20.35
C LEU A 575 18.34 -27.12 -20.49
N ARG A 576 19.17 -27.53 -19.52
CA ARG A 576 19.76 -28.88 -19.49
C ARG A 576 18.69 -29.94 -19.32
N THR A 577 17.80 -29.80 -18.34
CA THR A 577 16.69 -30.74 -18.16
C THR A 577 15.81 -30.80 -19.41
N PHE A 578 15.56 -29.67 -20.06
CA PHE A 578 14.84 -29.58 -21.32
C PHE A 578 15.58 -30.31 -22.46
N GLN A 579 16.92 -30.23 -22.48
CA GLN A 579 17.78 -30.96 -23.41
C GLN A 579 17.80 -32.46 -23.13
N ASP A 580 17.67 -32.91 -21.88
CA ASP A 580 17.59 -34.35 -21.57
C ASP A 580 16.32 -35.00 -22.17
N PHE A 581 15.25 -34.23 -22.41
CA PHE A 581 14.09 -34.67 -23.22
C PHE A 581 14.37 -34.75 -24.72
N GLN A 582 15.57 -34.42 -25.18
CA GLN A 582 16.00 -34.59 -26.57
C GLN A 582 16.49 -36.03 -26.81
N ASP A 583 17.09 -36.65 -25.81
CA ASP A 583 17.72 -37.97 -25.91
C ASP A 583 16.71 -39.13 -25.74
N CYS A 584 15.57 -38.85 -25.11
CA CYS A 584 14.36 -39.66 -25.21
C CYS A 584 13.58 -39.17 -26.44
N GLU A 585 13.34 -39.99 -27.48
CA GLU A 585 12.58 -39.64 -28.70
C GLU A 585 11.24 -38.94 -28.39
N SER A 586 11.27 -37.63 -28.16
CA SER A 586 10.08 -36.84 -27.89
C SER A 586 9.50 -36.42 -29.22
N ASP A 587 8.29 -36.88 -29.52
CA ASP A 587 7.52 -36.49 -30.69
C ASP A 587 7.53 -34.96 -30.87
N LEU A 588 7.96 -34.47 -32.04
CA LEU A 588 7.97 -33.06 -32.42
C LEU A 588 6.59 -32.41 -32.18
N SER A 589 5.52 -33.20 -32.32
CA SER A 589 4.15 -32.77 -32.02
C SER A 589 3.97 -32.36 -30.55
N LYS A 590 4.53 -33.13 -29.61
CA LYS A 590 4.48 -32.84 -28.17
C LYS A 590 5.25 -31.57 -27.84
N PHE A 591 6.42 -31.35 -28.45
CA PHE A 591 7.16 -30.10 -28.25
C PHE A 591 6.36 -28.89 -28.73
N ARG A 592 5.79 -28.95 -29.94
CA ARG A 592 4.95 -27.87 -30.48
C ARG A 592 3.75 -27.59 -29.57
N GLN A 593 3.11 -28.65 -29.04
CA GLN A 593 2.01 -28.52 -28.10
C GLN A 593 2.45 -27.88 -26.78
N SER A 594 3.55 -28.33 -26.18
CA SER A 594 4.10 -27.75 -24.95
C SER A 594 4.48 -26.28 -25.12
N LEU A 595 5.09 -25.91 -26.25
CA LEU A 595 5.44 -24.54 -26.58
C LEU A 595 4.19 -23.66 -26.72
N LEU A 596 3.15 -24.15 -27.39
CA LEU A 596 1.87 -23.47 -27.55
C LEU A 596 1.21 -23.23 -26.19
N VAL A 597 1.12 -24.26 -25.35
CA VAL A 597 0.55 -24.17 -24.00
C VAL A 597 1.33 -23.20 -23.14
N ALA A 598 2.67 -23.23 -23.21
CA ALA A 598 3.53 -22.31 -22.46
C ALA A 598 3.33 -20.85 -22.89
N CYS A 599 3.25 -20.59 -24.20
CA CYS A 599 2.95 -19.27 -24.73
C CYS A 599 1.59 -18.76 -24.24
N VAL A 600 0.55 -19.59 -24.28
CA VAL A 600 -0.80 -19.21 -23.83
C VAL A 600 -0.84 -18.98 -22.31
N ALA A 601 -0.03 -19.69 -21.54
CA ALA A 601 0.06 -19.51 -20.09
C ALA A 601 0.80 -18.22 -19.70
N VAL A 602 1.86 -17.85 -20.43
CA VAL A 602 2.77 -16.76 -20.03
C VAL A 602 2.43 -15.42 -20.69
N LEU A 603 2.18 -15.40 -22.01
CA LEU A 603 2.05 -14.17 -22.82
C LEU A 603 0.86 -13.25 -22.46
N PRO A 604 -0.31 -13.74 -22.00
CA PRO A 604 -1.41 -12.83 -21.61
C PRO A 604 -1.05 -11.82 -20.52
N ASN A 605 -0.08 -12.15 -19.68
CA ASN A 605 0.31 -11.41 -18.49
C ASN A 605 1.66 -10.70 -18.65
N THR A 606 2.09 -10.44 -19.88
CA THR A 606 3.36 -9.76 -20.18
C THR A 606 3.15 -8.31 -20.59
N SER A 607 4.03 -7.43 -20.14
CA SER A 607 4.25 -6.12 -20.73
C SER A 607 4.94 -6.21 -22.09
N GLY A 608 4.97 -5.11 -22.85
CA GLY A 608 5.64 -5.06 -24.16
C GLY A 608 7.11 -5.48 -24.13
N PRO A 609 7.94 -4.92 -23.23
CA PRO A 609 9.35 -5.32 -23.10
C PRO A 609 9.57 -6.76 -22.64
N GLU A 610 8.61 -7.33 -21.91
CA GLU A 610 8.65 -8.74 -21.50
C GLU A 610 8.29 -9.67 -22.66
N PHE A 611 7.25 -9.31 -23.42
CA PHE A 611 6.86 -10.03 -24.64
C PHE A 611 8.01 -10.06 -25.64
N ASP A 612 8.68 -8.92 -25.86
CA ASP A 612 9.81 -8.80 -26.79
C ASP A 612 11.00 -9.68 -26.39
N ARG A 613 11.30 -9.79 -25.09
CA ARG A 613 12.33 -10.71 -24.60
C ARG A 613 11.97 -12.17 -24.83
N ILE A 614 10.72 -12.54 -24.58
CA ILE A 614 10.25 -13.91 -24.85
C ILE A 614 10.32 -14.20 -26.35
N SER A 615 9.86 -13.30 -27.20
CA SER A 615 9.78 -13.51 -28.64
C SER A 615 11.14 -13.47 -29.34
N ARG A 616 12.06 -12.58 -28.92
CA ARG A 616 13.37 -12.40 -29.58
C ARG A 616 14.51 -13.21 -28.98
N ILE A 617 14.36 -13.73 -27.76
CA ILE A 617 15.43 -14.47 -27.07
C ILE A 617 14.92 -15.85 -26.65
N GLY A 618 13.84 -15.91 -25.87
CA GLY A 618 13.39 -17.15 -25.26
C GLY A 618 12.91 -18.20 -26.25
N LEU A 619 11.98 -17.82 -27.14
CA LEU A 619 11.45 -18.71 -28.17
C LEU A 619 12.52 -19.13 -29.19
N PRO A 620 13.35 -18.23 -29.75
CA PRO A 620 14.50 -18.61 -30.57
C PRO A 620 15.38 -19.67 -29.92
N LYS A 621 15.75 -19.49 -28.66
CA LYS A 621 16.63 -20.42 -27.96
C LYS A 621 16.02 -21.83 -27.84
N LEU A 622 14.74 -21.91 -27.50
CA LEU A 622 14.01 -23.18 -27.43
C LEU A 622 13.91 -23.87 -28.80
N LEU A 623 13.68 -23.10 -29.86
CA LEU A 623 13.58 -23.61 -31.24
C LEU A 623 14.93 -24.12 -31.77
N GLU A 624 16.02 -23.40 -31.48
CA GLU A 624 17.40 -23.81 -31.80
C GLU A 624 17.77 -25.13 -31.13
N MET A 625 17.46 -25.28 -29.84
CA MET A 625 17.76 -26.51 -29.10
C MET A 625 17.04 -27.73 -29.66
N ARG A 626 15.84 -27.55 -30.22
CA ARG A 626 15.08 -28.61 -30.89
C ARG A 626 15.40 -28.77 -32.38
N ARG A 627 16.35 -28.00 -32.93
CA ARG A 627 16.76 -28.02 -34.34
C ARG A 627 15.58 -27.87 -35.32
N ILE A 628 14.55 -27.10 -34.95
CA ILE A 628 13.30 -26.97 -35.72
C ILE A 628 13.45 -26.02 -36.91
N THR A 629 14.52 -25.23 -36.93
CA THR A 629 14.90 -24.41 -38.07
C THR A 629 15.29 -25.32 -39.25
N ALA A 630 14.37 -25.50 -40.21
CA ALA A 630 14.71 -26.07 -41.50
C ALA A 630 15.76 -25.18 -42.18
N ALA A 631 16.67 -25.76 -42.97
CA ALA A 631 17.65 -25.00 -43.72
C ALA A 631 16.94 -23.96 -44.61
N GLY A 632 17.23 -22.66 -44.38
CA GLY A 632 16.68 -21.55 -45.15
C GLY A 632 15.39 -20.90 -44.65
N ILE A 633 14.88 -21.22 -43.45
CA ILE A 633 13.78 -20.48 -42.81
C ILE A 633 14.33 -19.62 -41.65
N PRO A 634 14.17 -18.29 -41.67
CA PRO A 634 14.56 -17.43 -40.57
C PRO A 634 13.86 -17.81 -39.26
N VAL A 635 14.60 -17.84 -38.14
CA VAL A 635 14.05 -18.14 -36.81
C VAL A 635 12.86 -17.22 -36.46
N SER A 636 12.97 -15.95 -36.84
CA SER A 636 11.91 -14.95 -36.67
C SER A 636 10.60 -15.34 -37.34
N ALA A 637 10.62 -15.98 -38.51
CA ALA A 637 9.43 -16.48 -39.19
C ALA A 637 8.77 -17.63 -38.42
N VAL A 638 9.56 -18.55 -37.87
CA VAL A 638 9.05 -19.65 -37.03
C VAL A 638 8.47 -19.13 -35.72
N VAL A 639 9.09 -18.13 -35.11
CA VAL A 639 8.55 -17.46 -33.91
C VAL A 639 7.21 -16.80 -34.21
N LEU A 640 7.09 -16.08 -35.33
CA LEU A 640 5.82 -15.48 -35.75
C LEU A 640 4.73 -16.53 -35.92
N ASP A 641 5.05 -17.68 -36.50
CA ASP A 641 4.12 -18.79 -36.66
C ASP A 641 3.64 -19.32 -35.31
N VAL A 642 4.55 -19.60 -34.37
CA VAL A 642 4.23 -20.06 -33.01
C VAL A 642 3.36 -19.05 -32.26
N LEU A 643 3.71 -17.76 -32.30
CA LEU A 643 2.94 -16.70 -31.66
C LEU A 643 1.56 -16.52 -32.29
N SER A 644 1.45 -16.70 -33.61
CA SER A 644 0.16 -16.63 -34.30
C SER A 644 -0.78 -17.74 -33.85
N HIS A 645 -0.26 -18.98 -33.75
CA HIS A 645 -1.02 -20.12 -33.25
C HIS A 645 -1.41 -19.94 -31.78
N ALA A 646 -0.51 -19.43 -30.95
CA ALA A 646 -0.81 -19.11 -29.55
C ALA A 646 -1.92 -18.06 -29.43
N THR A 647 -1.90 -17.05 -30.31
CA THR A 647 -2.93 -16.01 -30.37
C THR A 647 -4.28 -16.58 -30.81
N VAL A 648 -4.29 -17.41 -31.87
CA VAL A 648 -5.51 -18.09 -32.35
C VAL A 648 -6.10 -18.98 -31.27
N PHE A 649 -5.27 -19.76 -30.57
CA PHE A 649 -5.70 -20.59 -29.45
C PHE A 649 -6.29 -19.72 -28.32
N ALA A 650 -5.61 -18.64 -27.94
CA ALA A 650 -6.10 -17.73 -26.91
C ALA A 650 -7.44 -17.08 -27.29
N ILE A 651 -7.64 -16.71 -28.57
CA ILE A 651 -8.90 -16.17 -29.07
C ILE A 651 -10.06 -17.17 -28.94
N ARG A 652 -9.80 -18.46 -29.21
CA ARG A 652 -10.82 -19.52 -29.15
C ARG A 652 -11.17 -19.92 -27.72
N GLU A 653 -10.16 -20.14 -26.89
CA GLU A 653 -10.31 -20.74 -25.56
C GLU A 653 -10.43 -19.71 -24.43
N SER A 654 -9.86 -18.51 -24.62
CA SER A 654 -9.83 -17.48 -23.57
C SER A 654 -9.83 -16.06 -24.16
N PRO A 655 -10.91 -15.60 -24.81
CA PRO A 655 -10.91 -14.36 -25.60
C PRO A 655 -10.43 -13.13 -24.82
N GLN A 656 -10.75 -13.07 -23.52
CA GLN A 656 -10.32 -12.00 -22.62
C GLN A 656 -8.79 -11.94 -22.37
N ARG A 657 -8.03 -12.99 -22.73
CA ARG A 657 -6.56 -13.06 -22.66
C ARG A 657 -5.91 -12.72 -24.00
N ALA A 658 -6.67 -12.71 -25.09
CA ALA A 658 -6.15 -12.52 -26.43
C ALA A 658 -5.72 -11.07 -26.71
N PHE A 659 -6.38 -10.07 -26.10
CA PHE A 659 -6.11 -8.66 -26.39
C PHE A 659 -4.65 -8.26 -26.19
N THR A 660 -4.07 -8.61 -25.03
CA THR A 660 -2.66 -8.31 -24.71
C THR A 660 -1.70 -8.96 -25.70
N ILE A 661 -1.95 -10.22 -26.05
CA ILE A 661 -1.14 -10.97 -27.02
C ILE A 661 -1.25 -10.33 -28.40
N CYS A 662 -2.46 -10.06 -28.89
CA CYS A 662 -2.70 -9.40 -30.17
C CYS A 662 -1.95 -8.07 -30.26
N ARG A 663 -2.05 -7.22 -29.23
CA ARG A 663 -1.40 -5.92 -29.20
C ARG A 663 0.13 -6.04 -29.35
N HIS A 664 0.76 -6.90 -28.54
CA HIS A 664 2.21 -7.06 -28.58
C HIS A 664 2.69 -7.82 -29.82
N PHE A 665 1.91 -8.77 -30.30
CA PHE A 665 2.14 -9.45 -31.57
C PHE A 665 2.13 -8.45 -32.74
N THR A 666 1.12 -7.58 -32.82
CA THR A 666 1.04 -6.53 -33.85
C THR A 666 2.24 -5.59 -33.81
N GLN A 667 2.72 -5.24 -32.60
CA GLN A 667 3.92 -4.40 -32.46
C GLN A 667 5.16 -5.13 -32.97
N LEU A 668 5.35 -6.40 -32.59
CA LEU A 668 6.46 -7.23 -33.05
C LEU A 668 6.44 -7.40 -34.58
N THR A 669 5.28 -7.74 -35.17
CA THR A 669 5.14 -7.87 -36.63
C THR A 669 5.46 -6.57 -37.33
N SER A 670 4.99 -5.43 -36.82
CA SER A 670 5.29 -4.12 -37.39
C SER A 670 6.79 -3.81 -37.35
N THR A 671 7.47 -4.08 -36.24
CA THR A 671 8.92 -3.86 -36.15
C THR A 671 9.69 -4.75 -37.10
N LEU A 672 9.44 -6.07 -37.10
CA LEU A 672 10.11 -7.01 -38.01
C LEU A 672 9.86 -6.68 -39.49
N THR A 673 8.63 -6.28 -39.82
CA THR A 673 8.26 -5.88 -41.19
C THR A 673 8.95 -4.57 -41.60
N SER A 674 9.14 -3.63 -40.67
CA SER A 674 9.88 -2.40 -40.91
C SER A 674 11.36 -2.67 -41.12
N ASP A 675 11.98 -3.48 -40.26
CA ASP A 675 13.38 -3.85 -40.35
C ASP A 675 13.67 -4.58 -41.68
N ALA A 676 12.80 -5.54 -42.04
CA ALA A 676 12.91 -6.29 -43.28
C ALA A 676 12.65 -5.45 -44.55
N LYS A 677 11.99 -4.29 -44.43
CA LYS A 677 11.67 -3.41 -45.56
C LYS A 677 12.94 -2.84 -46.21
N GLU A 678 13.95 -2.54 -45.40
CA GLU A 678 15.19 -1.87 -45.87
C GLU A 678 16.01 -2.77 -46.80
N THR A 679 15.99 -4.08 -46.57
CA THR A 679 16.75 -5.09 -47.35
C THR A 679 15.85 -6.00 -48.18
N PHE A 680 14.55 -5.71 -48.28
CA PHE A 680 13.52 -6.58 -48.85
C PHE A 680 13.79 -7.09 -50.27
N ILE A 681 14.42 -6.26 -51.11
CA ILE A 681 14.70 -6.57 -52.52
C ILE A 681 15.99 -7.38 -52.67
N SER A 682 16.91 -7.29 -51.71
CA SER A 682 18.26 -7.87 -51.77
C SER A 682 18.44 -9.11 -50.92
N ASP A 683 17.54 -9.36 -49.96
CA ASP A 683 17.67 -10.42 -48.96
C ASP A 683 16.44 -11.35 -48.97
N THR A 684 16.69 -12.64 -49.23
CA THR A 684 15.66 -13.68 -49.23
C THR A 684 15.03 -13.87 -47.85
N ASP A 685 15.79 -13.64 -46.77
CA ASP A 685 15.29 -13.79 -45.40
C ASP A 685 14.26 -12.69 -45.07
N SER A 686 14.51 -11.45 -45.52
CA SER A 686 13.57 -10.34 -45.40
C SER A 686 12.26 -10.59 -46.15
N GLU A 687 12.30 -11.21 -47.34
CA GLU A 687 11.07 -11.61 -48.04
C GLU A 687 10.26 -12.62 -47.22
N VAL A 688 10.93 -13.67 -46.71
CA VAL A 688 10.28 -14.72 -45.93
C VAL A 688 9.67 -14.17 -44.64
N ILE A 689 10.32 -13.23 -43.97
CA ILE A 689 9.81 -12.57 -42.76
C ILE A 689 8.52 -11.80 -43.05
N VAL A 690 8.50 -10.94 -44.08
CA VAL A 690 7.32 -10.13 -44.42
C VAL A 690 6.15 -11.01 -44.86
N ARG A 691 6.41 -12.06 -45.65
CA ARG A 691 5.38 -13.04 -46.06
C ARG A 691 4.81 -13.79 -44.86
N SER A 692 5.68 -14.23 -43.95
CA SER A 692 5.27 -14.95 -42.73
C SER A 692 4.46 -14.05 -41.81
N ALA A 693 4.90 -12.80 -41.59
CA ALA A 693 4.16 -11.81 -40.81
C ALA A 693 2.76 -11.56 -41.38
N PHE A 694 2.65 -11.36 -42.70
CA PHE A 694 1.35 -11.14 -43.36
C PHE A 694 0.42 -12.35 -43.21
N MET A 695 0.92 -13.56 -43.43
CA MET A 695 0.15 -14.80 -43.25
C MET A 695 -0.34 -14.98 -41.83
N CYS A 696 0.55 -14.79 -40.84
CA CYS A 696 0.23 -14.93 -39.43
C CYS A 696 -0.87 -13.94 -39.02
N VAL A 697 -0.79 -12.69 -39.46
CA VAL A 697 -1.82 -11.68 -39.20
C VAL A 697 -3.17 -12.07 -39.84
N CYS A 698 -3.15 -12.56 -41.08
CA CYS A 698 -4.35 -13.05 -41.78
C CYS A 698 -5.02 -14.21 -41.02
N ASN A 699 -4.24 -15.18 -40.53
CA ASN A 699 -4.74 -16.31 -39.76
C ASN A 699 -5.42 -15.87 -38.46
N ILE A 700 -4.86 -14.87 -37.76
CA ILE A 700 -5.44 -14.33 -36.53
C ILE A 700 -6.73 -13.56 -36.84
N LEU A 701 -6.76 -12.77 -37.91
CA LEU A 701 -7.97 -12.04 -38.36
C LEU A 701 -9.11 -13.01 -38.71
N ASP A 702 -8.79 -14.14 -39.36
CA ASP A 702 -9.79 -15.17 -39.65
C ASP A 702 -10.33 -15.80 -38.37
N ALA A 703 -9.44 -16.15 -37.43
CA ALA A 703 -9.83 -16.69 -36.13
C ALA A 703 -10.70 -15.73 -35.30
N LEU A 704 -10.38 -14.43 -35.31
CA LEU A 704 -11.20 -13.40 -34.67
C LEU A 704 -12.60 -13.32 -35.28
N SER A 705 -12.72 -13.49 -36.60
CA SER A 705 -14.01 -13.44 -37.28
C SER A 705 -14.93 -14.64 -36.98
N CYS A 706 -14.33 -15.77 -36.60
CA CYS A 706 -15.01 -17.01 -36.25
C CYS A 706 -15.29 -17.15 -34.75
N ALA A 707 -14.70 -16.31 -33.90
CA ALA A 707 -14.86 -16.38 -32.44
C ALA A 707 -16.08 -15.59 -31.94
N SER A 708 -16.59 -15.96 -30.76
CA SER A 708 -17.61 -15.17 -30.07
C SER A 708 -17.08 -13.78 -29.76
N ARG A 709 -17.85 -12.73 -30.07
CA ARG A 709 -17.44 -11.34 -29.79
C ARG A 709 -17.15 -11.14 -28.29
N PHE A 710 -16.02 -10.51 -28.01
CA PHE A 710 -15.60 -10.08 -26.68
C PHE A 710 -15.33 -8.57 -26.69
N PRO A 711 -15.30 -7.90 -25.52
CA PRO A 711 -15.28 -6.42 -25.45
C PRO A 711 -14.19 -5.77 -26.30
N GLU A 712 -13.00 -6.36 -26.36
CA GLU A 712 -11.83 -5.83 -27.07
C GLU A 712 -11.66 -6.37 -28.50
N SER A 713 -12.60 -7.18 -29.01
CA SER A 713 -12.44 -7.88 -30.30
C SER A 713 -12.26 -6.90 -31.48
N HIS A 714 -12.97 -5.78 -31.44
CA HIS A 714 -12.86 -4.73 -32.45
C HIS A 714 -11.48 -4.05 -32.42
N SER A 715 -10.94 -3.79 -31.23
CA SER A 715 -9.61 -3.20 -31.07
C SER A 715 -8.52 -4.14 -31.59
N CYS A 716 -8.64 -5.45 -31.36
CA CYS A 716 -7.76 -6.45 -31.96
C CYS A 716 -7.82 -6.43 -33.49
N GLU A 717 -9.04 -6.41 -34.06
CA GLU A 717 -9.25 -6.38 -35.51
C GLU A 717 -8.58 -5.15 -36.14
N VAL A 718 -8.77 -3.95 -35.56
CA VAL A 718 -8.17 -2.70 -36.06
C VAL A 718 -6.64 -2.75 -36.03
N LEU A 719 -6.04 -3.22 -34.92
CA LEU A 719 -4.59 -3.32 -34.78
C LEU A 719 -3.98 -4.26 -35.83
N LEU A 720 -4.55 -5.46 -35.95
CA LEU A 720 -4.10 -6.48 -36.89
C LEU A 720 -4.30 -6.03 -38.34
N MET A 721 -5.42 -5.38 -38.65
CA MET A 721 -5.67 -4.81 -39.97
C MET A 721 -4.65 -3.73 -40.35
N SER A 722 -4.29 -2.85 -39.42
CA SER A 722 -3.24 -1.87 -39.64
C SER A 722 -1.91 -2.55 -39.98
N SER A 723 -1.51 -3.59 -39.24
CA SER A 723 -0.27 -4.34 -39.54
C SER A 723 -0.36 -5.09 -40.86
N ALA A 724 -1.52 -5.66 -41.21
CA ALA A 724 -1.72 -6.35 -42.48
C ALA A 724 -1.54 -5.39 -43.67
N LEU A 725 -2.12 -4.19 -43.60
CA LEU A 725 -2.01 -3.17 -44.65
C LEU A 725 -0.55 -2.69 -44.85
N VAL A 726 0.22 -2.57 -43.77
CA VAL A 726 1.66 -2.23 -43.86
C VAL A 726 2.43 -3.33 -44.60
N GLY A 727 2.24 -4.60 -44.23
CA GLY A 727 2.86 -5.73 -44.92
C GLY A 727 2.43 -5.83 -46.39
N LEU A 728 1.13 -5.59 -46.66
CA LEU A 728 0.57 -5.59 -48.01
C LEU A 728 1.20 -4.53 -48.91
N LYS A 729 1.46 -3.33 -48.38
CA LYS A 729 2.12 -2.26 -49.13
C LYS A 729 3.51 -2.69 -49.61
N ILE A 730 4.27 -3.41 -48.78
CA ILE A 730 5.59 -3.93 -49.14
C ILE A 730 5.47 -5.05 -50.18
N LEU A 731 4.58 -6.02 -49.95
CA LEU A 731 4.35 -7.14 -50.87
C LEU A 731 3.81 -6.69 -52.24
N SER A 732 3.07 -5.58 -52.29
CA SER A 732 2.53 -5.01 -53.53
C SER A 732 3.58 -4.41 -54.47
N SER A 733 4.84 -4.28 -54.02
CA SER A 733 5.96 -3.79 -54.84
C SER A 733 6.35 -4.73 -55.99
N SER A 734 5.98 -6.01 -55.91
CA SER A 734 6.22 -7.03 -56.95
C SER A 734 4.92 -7.66 -57.42
N LYS A 735 4.77 -7.86 -58.73
CA LYS A 735 3.59 -8.51 -59.32
C LYS A 735 3.40 -9.95 -58.82
N ILE A 736 4.49 -10.68 -58.58
CA ILE A 736 4.46 -12.07 -58.08
C ILE A 736 4.01 -12.10 -56.61
N LEU A 737 4.52 -11.19 -55.79
CA LEU A 737 4.16 -11.13 -54.37
C LEU A 737 2.75 -10.56 -54.17
N LYS A 738 2.32 -9.63 -55.02
CA LYS A 738 0.94 -9.13 -55.08
C LYS A 738 -0.05 -10.26 -55.43
N SER A 739 0.27 -11.11 -56.41
CA SER A 739 -0.59 -12.24 -56.76
C SER A 739 -0.63 -13.30 -55.65
N TRP A 740 0.51 -13.58 -55.00
CA TRP A 740 0.56 -14.44 -53.83
C TRP A 740 -0.29 -13.90 -52.67
N ALA A 741 -0.15 -12.62 -52.31
CA ALA A 741 -0.93 -11.99 -51.25
C ALA A 741 -2.44 -12.03 -51.55
N LEU A 742 -2.83 -11.86 -52.81
CA LEU A 742 -4.23 -11.98 -53.26
C LEU A 742 -4.79 -13.38 -53.02
N VAL A 743 -4.01 -14.44 -53.22
CA VAL A 743 -4.43 -15.82 -52.91
C VAL A 743 -4.71 -15.98 -51.42
N GLN A 744 -3.84 -15.41 -50.57
CA GLN A 744 -3.98 -15.50 -49.10
C GLN A 744 -5.16 -14.69 -48.58
N VAL A 745 -5.42 -13.51 -49.12
CA VAL A 745 -6.62 -12.74 -48.73
C VAL A 745 -7.91 -13.44 -49.20
N LYS A 746 -7.87 -14.13 -50.34
CA LYS A 746 -9.02 -14.90 -50.84
C LYS A 746 -9.34 -16.14 -50.02
N SER A 747 -8.34 -16.72 -49.32
CA SER A 747 -8.53 -17.89 -48.46
C SER A 747 -9.17 -17.56 -47.10
N LEU A 748 -9.17 -16.29 -46.68
CA LEU A 748 -9.91 -15.82 -45.50
C LEU A 748 -11.40 -16.13 -45.62
N SER A 749 -12.06 -16.43 -44.50
CA SER A 749 -13.50 -16.70 -44.47
C SER A 749 -14.31 -15.54 -45.05
N LYS A 750 -15.47 -15.85 -45.67
CA LYS A 750 -16.37 -14.83 -46.24
C LYS A 750 -16.98 -13.94 -45.14
N SER A 751 -17.04 -14.43 -43.91
CA SER A 751 -17.52 -13.72 -42.71
C SER A 751 -16.51 -12.69 -42.17
N CYS A 752 -15.24 -12.77 -42.57
CA CYS A 752 -14.20 -11.85 -42.13
C CYS A 752 -14.37 -10.46 -42.79
N LYS A 753 -14.82 -9.46 -42.03
CA LYS A 753 -15.03 -8.07 -42.54
C LYS A 753 -13.74 -7.46 -43.10
N SER A 754 -12.64 -7.73 -42.41
CA SER A 754 -11.28 -7.39 -42.79
C SER A 754 -10.88 -7.85 -44.20
N ARG A 755 -11.45 -8.96 -44.70
CA ARG A 755 -11.22 -9.47 -46.06
C ARG A 755 -11.57 -8.46 -47.14
N VAL A 756 -12.70 -7.75 -47.02
CA VAL A 756 -13.14 -6.78 -48.05
C VAL A 756 -12.16 -5.62 -48.15
N GLN A 757 -11.68 -5.12 -47.01
CA GLN A 757 -10.71 -4.04 -46.94
C GLN A 757 -9.35 -4.47 -47.52
N LEU A 758 -8.85 -5.65 -47.18
CA LEU A 758 -7.59 -6.17 -47.76
C LEU A 758 -7.69 -6.42 -49.26
N LEU A 759 -8.83 -6.93 -49.77
CA LEU A 759 -9.06 -7.07 -51.21
C LEU A 759 -9.05 -5.71 -51.90
N SER A 760 -9.71 -4.70 -51.33
CA SER A 760 -9.74 -3.35 -51.91
C SER A 760 -8.36 -2.70 -51.97
N ALA A 761 -7.46 -3.01 -51.03
CA ALA A 761 -6.09 -2.52 -51.03
C ALA A 761 -5.17 -3.25 -52.04
N LEU A 762 -5.61 -4.40 -52.58
CA LEU A 762 -4.87 -5.18 -53.59
C LEU A 762 -5.37 -4.94 -55.02
N VAL A 763 -6.58 -4.43 -55.20
CA VAL A 763 -7.08 -3.99 -56.52
C VAL A 763 -6.45 -2.64 -56.83
#